data_AF-A0A5J6V423-F1
#
_entry.id   AF-A0A5J6V423-F1
#
_cell.length_a   1.000
_cell.length_b   1.000
_cell.length_c   1.000
_cell.angle_alpha   90.00
_cell.angle_beta   90.00
_cell.angle_gamma   90.00
#
_symmetry.space_group_name_H-M   'P 1'
#
loop_
_entity.id
_entity.type
_entity.pdbx_description
1 polymer ?
#
loop_
_entity_poly.entity_id
_entity_poly.type
_entity_poly.pdbx_seq_one_letter_code
_entity_poly.pdbx_strand_id
1 'polypeptide(L)'
;MSEPQLTQLLDRAVHHAPPMHLDGQHLLTAAKGRVRRRRLLGAGGGLGAAALVAALWGGLAGGGGLLSGDVPIQPATTVWEQGETVDANLFKNYHSIDSDQVAHRFDGRLTRPDVDGPVVLELSDHGQVVERIPARSPQPGLEVFVGERMTAAVWAEPEGVETAVPLVGPVDPGGPSSRSGTAMGGGRYGYSVWPADVTGMVRPQEVLDVYLVGAHEVVTLSGAEVVTAELHAGGTSALTWADAERGVWGYAVHGEDPMLAPLGAQPAQHSGGTWQEADRMISVALLPQGAELVDVQQGETDSTVLAGRPIVLGGVRGDDVPDVVFRIGRHQHVLNDYTQDLFTVELADGTQLSITPDSRGDGGIALGEMSDDSPDVLTWSAEDLAADRATEAVGGSLVTVVVGWDAGPSVLTDTRLEVTAQGVSRWVEPADVAQVPTADGGVTTVLTVDEAEGMTVTGVGVVADEDDDSVVRWDGWEPLLATADGVDWQEIEGRVVPFVDGEALQDVGLASLGEARLYAASDSRGEDLLVMPPGLGADDRVLPLLRKGDSLDPAPWVLGDNRMVETEDGPVLVVETAPGMLTEGTQLAVRPASAVEHGVDLTWTLLDSDRSGSMVIEGDLVVTAGGSAAGDPWLMYPLGDDSWGSTSTSVAVRPGLVGATLSEFGDATGPGRLYVAAVLPEGSAGELVLAPGARLVSSQTGIGPLEGLEVVSAVVDLGAALSPADAVGLDLDGDGVADLRPPARG
;
A
#
# COMPACT_ATOMS: atom_id res chain seq x y z
N MET A 1 23.95 -1.10 -52.15
CA MET A 1 24.33 -0.18 -53.25
C MET A 1 25.84 -0.14 -53.34
N SER A 2 26.44 -0.37 -54.51
CA SER A 2 27.91 -0.40 -54.65
C SER A 2 28.52 1.01 -54.56
N GLU A 3 29.78 1.13 -54.14
CA GLU A 3 30.50 2.43 -54.08
C GLU A 3 30.50 3.23 -55.39
N PRO A 4 30.61 2.59 -56.58
CA PRO A 4 30.43 3.30 -57.86
C PRO A 4 29.02 3.89 -58.03
N GLN A 5 27.97 3.19 -57.58
CA GLN A 5 26.58 3.64 -57.69
C GLN A 5 26.28 4.81 -56.75
N LEU A 6 26.80 4.77 -55.52
CA LEU A 6 26.65 5.87 -54.56
C LEU A 6 27.41 7.11 -55.03
N THR A 7 28.62 6.92 -55.56
CA THR A 7 29.43 8.01 -56.13
C THR A 7 28.73 8.62 -57.34
N GLN A 8 28.13 7.82 -58.22
CA GLN A 8 27.33 8.33 -59.34
C GLN A 8 26.07 9.07 -58.90
N LEU A 9 25.40 8.65 -57.82
CA LEU A 9 24.23 9.35 -57.29
C LEU A 9 24.60 10.68 -56.64
N LEU A 10 25.69 10.73 -55.88
CA LEU A 10 26.21 11.97 -55.29
C LEU A 10 26.72 12.93 -56.37
N ASP A 11 27.42 12.43 -57.38
CA ASP A 11 27.91 13.24 -58.51
C ASP A 11 26.75 13.81 -59.34
N ARG A 12 25.68 13.02 -59.55
CA ARG A 12 24.45 13.46 -60.21
C ARG A 12 23.66 14.46 -59.35
N ALA A 13 23.61 14.29 -58.03
CA ALA A 13 22.96 15.22 -57.11
C ALA A 13 23.69 16.58 -57.05
N VAL A 14 25.03 16.57 -57.04
CA VAL A 14 25.86 17.78 -57.09
C VAL A 14 25.69 18.51 -58.42
N HIS A 15 25.56 17.79 -59.54
CA HIS A 15 25.29 18.40 -60.86
C HIS A 15 23.88 18.99 -61.02
N HIS A 16 22.92 18.61 -60.16
CA HIS A 16 21.56 19.14 -60.18
C HIS A 16 21.26 20.12 -59.05
N ALA A 17 22.25 20.43 -58.21
CA ALA A 17 22.11 21.46 -57.17
C ALA A 17 22.11 22.87 -57.79
N PRO A 18 21.32 23.83 -57.25
CA PRO A 18 21.39 25.23 -57.65
C PRO A 18 22.82 25.79 -57.47
N PRO A 19 23.23 26.82 -58.22
CA PRO A 19 24.59 27.36 -58.14
C PRO A 19 24.88 27.89 -56.73
N MET A 20 25.72 27.18 -55.99
CA MET A 20 26.24 27.57 -54.68
C MET A 20 27.66 28.12 -54.82
N HIS A 21 28.09 28.98 -53.90
CA HIS A 21 29.44 29.57 -53.89
C HIS A 21 30.56 28.58 -53.48
N LEU A 22 30.25 27.29 -53.36
CA LEU A 22 31.19 26.24 -53.00
C LEU A 22 31.48 25.36 -54.22
N ASP A 23 32.77 25.15 -54.50
CA ASP A 23 33.23 24.28 -55.58
C ASP A 23 32.71 22.84 -55.36
N GLY A 24 32.12 22.24 -56.39
CA GLY A 24 31.51 20.91 -56.33
C GLY A 24 32.48 19.82 -55.89
N GLN A 25 33.79 20.00 -56.14
CA GLN A 25 34.84 19.10 -55.65
C GLN A 25 34.99 19.15 -54.11
N HIS A 26 34.82 20.32 -53.48
CA HIS A 26 34.88 20.44 -52.02
C HIS A 26 33.65 19.83 -51.35
N LEU A 27 32.46 20.00 -51.94
CA LEU A 27 31.24 19.32 -51.49
C LEU A 27 31.35 17.80 -51.62
N LEU A 28 31.87 17.29 -52.74
CA LEU A 28 32.13 15.87 -52.94
C LEU A 28 33.18 15.33 -51.96
N THR A 29 34.21 16.11 -51.63
CA THR A 29 35.26 15.69 -50.70
C THR A 29 34.76 15.68 -49.26
N ALA A 30 33.99 16.69 -48.84
CA ALA A 30 33.34 16.73 -47.52
C ALA A 30 32.28 15.63 -47.37
N ALA A 31 31.48 15.40 -48.41
CA ALA A 31 30.48 14.32 -48.44
C ALA A 31 31.15 12.94 -48.42
N LYS A 32 32.21 12.72 -49.20
CA LYS A 32 32.99 11.47 -49.18
C LYS A 32 33.67 11.26 -47.83
N GLY A 33 34.17 12.32 -47.19
CA GLY A 33 34.75 12.28 -45.84
C GLY A 33 33.74 11.86 -44.77
N ARG A 34 32.52 12.43 -44.79
CA ARG A 34 31.43 12.02 -43.89
C ARG A 34 30.90 10.62 -44.17
N VAL A 35 30.79 10.21 -45.44
CA VAL A 35 30.35 8.86 -45.83
C VAL A 35 31.39 7.79 -45.46
N ARG A 36 32.69 8.09 -45.56
CA ARG A 36 33.75 7.18 -45.09
C ARG A 36 33.75 7.01 -43.57
N ARG A 37 33.44 8.06 -42.80
CA ARG A 37 33.29 7.97 -41.34
C ARG A 37 32.00 7.23 -40.94
N ARG A 38 30.89 7.45 -41.63
CA ARG A 38 29.61 6.77 -41.32
C ARG A 38 29.49 5.33 -41.82
N ARG A 39 30.35 4.88 -42.75
CA ARG A 39 30.45 3.44 -43.11
C ARG A 39 31.17 2.58 -42.06
N LEU A 40 31.77 3.21 -41.05
CA LEU A 40 32.28 2.55 -39.84
C LEU A 40 31.26 2.59 -38.69
N LEU A 41 30.05 3.15 -38.88
CA LEU A 41 29.02 3.33 -37.85
C LEU A 41 27.58 3.18 -38.43
N GLY A 42 27.25 2.08 -39.11
CA GLY A 42 25.85 1.80 -39.47
C GLY A 42 25.58 1.06 -40.79
N ALA A 43 24.90 -0.09 -40.67
CA ALA A 43 24.76 -1.19 -41.61
C ALA A 43 23.68 -1.05 -42.71
N GLY A 44 23.62 -2.06 -43.59
CA GLY A 44 22.74 -2.12 -44.75
C GLY A 44 21.24 -2.19 -44.42
N GLY A 45 20.47 -1.34 -45.09
CA GLY A 45 19.01 -1.45 -45.18
C GLY A 45 18.41 -0.36 -46.09
N GLY A 46 18.21 -0.68 -47.37
CA GLY A 46 17.24 -0.14 -48.35
C GLY A 46 16.83 1.34 -48.50
N LEU A 47 16.90 2.21 -47.50
CA LEU A 47 16.22 3.52 -47.49
C LEU A 47 17.14 4.74 -47.27
N GLY A 48 18.46 4.58 -47.36
CA GLY A 48 19.42 5.64 -47.04
C GLY A 48 19.53 6.81 -48.05
N ALA A 49 18.96 6.71 -49.25
CA ALA A 49 19.12 7.74 -50.28
C ALA A 49 18.23 8.99 -50.05
N ALA A 50 17.04 8.82 -49.49
CA ALA A 50 16.11 9.93 -49.26
C ALA A 50 16.49 10.75 -48.01
N ALA A 51 16.94 10.09 -46.92
CA ALA A 51 17.37 10.75 -45.69
C ALA A 51 18.66 11.56 -45.86
N LEU A 52 19.60 11.10 -46.69
CA LEU A 52 20.83 11.87 -47.01
C LEU A 52 20.52 13.14 -47.81
N VAL A 53 19.54 13.10 -48.70
CA VAL A 53 19.07 14.28 -49.44
C VAL A 53 18.29 15.20 -48.47
N ALA A 54 17.41 14.67 -47.63
CA ALA A 54 16.70 15.47 -46.63
C ALA A 54 17.64 16.15 -45.63
N ALA A 55 18.70 15.49 -45.15
CA ALA A 55 19.70 16.09 -44.27
C ALA A 55 20.59 17.12 -44.97
N LEU A 56 20.90 16.92 -46.25
CA LEU A 56 21.64 17.90 -47.05
C LEU A 56 20.81 19.18 -47.31
N TRP A 57 19.49 19.04 -47.44
CA TRP A 57 18.58 20.15 -47.72
C TRP A 57 17.98 20.79 -46.46
N GLY A 58 17.80 20.03 -45.37
CA GLY A 58 17.27 20.50 -44.10
C GLY A 58 18.29 21.25 -43.23
N GLY A 59 19.58 20.95 -43.37
CA GLY A 59 20.66 21.59 -42.60
C GLY A 59 21.09 22.99 -43.08
N LEU A 60 20.37 23.62 -44.02
CA LEU A 60 20.74 24.92 -44.60
C LEU A 60 19.71 26.04 -44.36
N ALA A 61 18.64 25.78 -43.61
CA ALA A 61 17.59 26.77 -43.35
C ALA A 61 17.75 27.58 -42.04
N GLY A 62 18.77 27.30 -41.21
CA GLY A 62 19.10 28.08 -40.01
C GLY A 62 20.47 28.74 -40.15
N GLY A 63 20.52 29.97 -40.64
CA GLY A 63 21.78 30.69 -40.87
C GLY A 63 22.33 31.38 -39.63
N GLY A 64 23.61 31.17 -39.36
CA GLY A 64 24.45 32.11 -38.60
C GLY A 64 25.17 31.56 -37.36
N GLY A 65 26.22 30.75 -37.54
CA GLY A 65 27.17 30.40 -36.46
C GLY A 65 27.67 28.96 -36.53
N LEU A 66 28.56 28.62 -37.47
CA LEU A 66 28.89 27.20 -37.79
C LEU A 66 30.39 26.85 -37.79
N LEU A 67 31.22 27.52 -36.98
CA LEU A 67 32.62 27.09 -36.79
C LEU A 67 33.03 26.94 -35.32
N SER A 68 32.07 26.97 -34.39
CA SER A 68 32.26 26.74 -32.95
C SER A 68 30.96 26.19 -32.31
N GLY A 69 30.08 25.58 -33.10
CA GLY A 69 28.79 25.10 -32.60
C GLY A 69 28.97 23.77 -31.88
N ASP A 70 28.45 23.70 -30.67
CA ASP A 70 28.46 22.51 -29.83
C ASP A 70 27.85 21.31 -30.56
N VAL A 71 28.46 20.13 -30.36
CA VAL A 71 27.98 18.89 -30.98
C VAL A 71 26.82 18.39 -30.13
N PRO A 72 25.57 18.34 -30.64
CA PRO A 72 24.45 17.85 -29.86
C PRO A 72 24.66 16.37 -29.52
N ILE A 73 24.44 16.01 -28.27
CA ILE A 73 24.59 14.64 -27.79
C ILE A 73 23.51 13.79 -28.48
N GLN A 74 23.93 12.74 -29.16
CA GLN A 74 23.01 11.77 -29.75
C GLN A 74 22.75 10.65 -28.74
N PRO A 75 21.50 10.15 -28.62
CA PRO A 75 21.21 8.94 -27.86
C PRO A 75 22.10 7.78 -28.33
N ALA A 76 22.46 6.88 -27.41
CA ALA A 76 23.41 5.84 -27.72
C ALA A 76 22.83 4.81 -28.71
N THR A 77 23.72 4.29 -29.56
CA THR A 77 23.45 3.13 -30.40
C THR A 77 23.89 1.85 -29.68
N THR A 78 23.68 0.68 -30.30
CA THR A 78 24.24 -0.60 -29.81
C THR A 78 25.73 -0.45 -29.44
N VAL A 79 26.12 -0.88 -28.23
CA VAL A 79 27.49 -0.75 -27.71
C VAL A 79 28.49 -1.53 -28.57
N TRP A 80 28.08 -2.71 -29.02
CA TRP A 80 28.90 -3.61 -29.82
C TRP A 80 28.18 -4.00 -31.11
N GLU A 81 28.90 -4.04 -32.23
CA GLU A 81 28.34 -4.55 -33.48
C GLU A 81 28.35 -6.10 -33.49
N GLN A 82 27.37 -6.72 -34.15
CA GLN A 82 27.36 -8.18 -34.32
C GLN A 82 28.60 -8.63 -35.10
N GLY A 83 29.36 -9.58 -34.56
CA GLY A 83 30.58 -10.09 -35.18
C GLY A 83 31.84 -9.25 -34.93
N GLU A 84 31.72 -8.12 -34.22
CA GLU A 84 32.87 -7.35 -33.74
C GLU A 84 33.76 -8.19 -32.81
N THR A 85 35.08 -8.11 -32.96
CA THR A 85 36.01 -8.73 -32.01
C THR A 85 36.22 -7.79 -30.84
N VAL A 86 35.81 -8.20 -29.64
CA VAL A 86 36.03 -7.44 -28.40
C VAL A 86 37.18 -8.09 -27.64
N ASP A 87 38.24 -7.32 -27.42
CA ASP A 87 39.38 -7.72 -26.59
C ASP A 87 40.07 -6.47 -26.00
N ALA A 88 39.66 -6.07 -24.79
CA ALA A 88 40.12 -4.83 -24.18
C ALA A 88 40.11 -4.89 -22.65
N ASN A 89 40.97 -4.11 -22.00
CA ASN A 89 40.90 -3.93 -20.54
C ASN A 89 39.86 -2.84 -20.23
N LEU A 90 38.89 -3.15 -19.38
CA LEU A 90 37.90 -2.21 -18.89
C LEU A 90 38.52 -1.34 -17.78
N PHE A 91 39.06 -1.98 -16.75
CA PHE A 91 39.76 -1.36 -15.62
C PHE A 91 40.93 -2.22 -15.14
N LYS A 92 41.83 -1.61 -14.35
CA LYS A 92 42.97 -2.29 -13.72
C LYS A 92 43.15 -1.87 -12.27
N ASN A 93 43.52 -2.82 -11.42
CA ASN A 93 43.71 -2.62 -9.98
C ASN A 93 42.51 -1.94 -9.30
N TYR A 94 41.28 -2.31 -9.68
CA TYR A 94 40.09 -1.82 -8.98
C TYR A 94 40.08 -2.37 -7.56
N HIS A 95 40.02 -1.47 -6.59
CA HIS A 95 40.06 -1.80 -5.17
C HIS A 95 38.64 -2.02 -4.66
N SER A 96 38.38 -3.18 -4.05
CA SER A 96 37.10 -3.52 -3.43
C SER A 96 37.36 -4.20 -2.10
N ILE A 97 36.42 -4.10 -1.18
CA ILE A 97 36.37 -4.90 0.04
C ILE A 97 35.15 -5.81 -0.10
N ASP A 98 35.25 -7.09 0.27
CA ASP A 98 34.10 -8.00 0.25
C ASP A 98 33.34 -8.01 1.59
N SER A 99 32.27 -8.81 1.67
CA SER A 99 31.46 -8.95 2.89
C SER A 99 32.25 -9.42 4.11
N ASP A 100 33.39 -10.10 3.89
CA ASP A 100 34.29 -10.60 4.94
C ASP A 100 35.37 -9.57 5.33
N GLN A 101 35.25 -8.32 4.85
CA GLN A 101 36.21 -7.23 5.06
C GLN A 101 37.61 -7.52 4.48
N VAL A 102 37.67 -8.36 3.42
CA VAL A 102 38.92 -8.68 2.72
C VAL A 102 39.10 -7.74 1.53
N ALA A 103 40.26 -7.08 1.49
CA ALA A 103 40.61 -6.20 0.38
C ALA A 103 41.06 -7.01 -0.85
N HIS A 104 40.44 -6.75 -1.99
CA HIS A 104 40.75 -7.34 -3.29
C HIS A 104 41.28 -6.29 -4.28
N ARG A 105 42.00 -6.77 -5.31
CA ARG A 105 42.42 -5.95 -6.46
C ARG A 105 42.05 -6.64 -7.75
N PHE A 106 41.01 -6.15 -8.41
CA PHE A 106 40.49 -6.74 -9.62
C PHE A 106 41.01 -6.06 -10.88
N ASP A 107 41.31 -6.87 -11.89
CA ASP A 107 41.50 -6.45 -13.28
C ASP A 107 40.30 -6.94 -14.10
N GLY A 108 39.64 -6.04 -14.83
CA GLY A 108 38.49 -6.35 -15.68
C GLY A 108 38.87 -6.33 -17.15
N ARG A 109 38.65 -7.43 -17.88
CA ARG A 109 38.89 -7.54 -19.32
C ARG A 109 37.61 -7.93 -20.06
N LEU A 110 37.22 -7.14 -21.06
CA LEU A 110 36.12 -7.49 -21.96
C LEU A 110 36.65 -8.36 -23.10
N THR A 111 36.00 -9.50 -23.31
CA THR A 111 36.31 -10.46 -24.38
C THR A 111 35.04 -10.90 -25.07
N ARG A 112 35.10 -11.23 -26.37
CA ARG A 112 34.02 -11.94 -27.07
C ARG A 112 34.52 -13.32 -27.51
N PRO A 113 34.23 -14.38 -26.75
CA PRO A 113 34.79 -15.72 -27.02
C PRO A 113 34.22 -16.35 -28.30
N ASP A 114 32.93 -16.13 -28.59
CA ASP A 114 32.24 -16.60 -29.78
C ASP A 114 31.80 -15.41 -30.64
N VAL A 115 32.00 -15.46 -31.96
CA VAL A 115 31.69 -14.34 -32.90
C VAL A 115 30.22 -13.88 -32.79
N ASP A 116 29.32 -14.81 -32.48
CA ASP A 116 27.89 -14.56 -32.29
C ASP A 116 27.45 -14.57 -30.81
N GLY A 117 28.39 -14.71 -29.87
CA GLY A 117 28.13 -14.75 -28.43
C GLY A 117 28.15 -13.36 -27.76
N PRO A 118 27.66 -13.26 -26.51
CA PRO A 118 27.73 -12.01 -25.75
C PRO A 118 29.18 -11.63 -25.45
N VAL A 119 29.41 -10.34 -25.21
CA VAL A 119 30.66 -9.89 -24.60
C VAL A 119 30.72 -10.42 -23.17
N VAL A 120 31.89 -10.82 -22.71
CA VAL A 120 32.13 -11.38 -21.39
C VAL A 120 33.15 -10.50 -20.67
N LEU A 121 32.83 -10.08 -19.45
CA LEU A 121 33.78 -9.48 -18.52
C LEU A 121 34.51 -10.61 -17.78
N GLU A 122 35.79 -10.78 -18.09
CA GLU A 122 36.70 -11.62 -17.31
C GLU A 122 37.28 -10.79 -16.16
N LEU A 123 36.96 -11.18 -14.93
CA LEU A 123 37.52 -10.59 -13.72
C LEU A 123 38.70 -11.43 -13.26
N SER A 124 39.83 -10.77 -13.03
CA SER A 124 41.03 -11.41 -12.50
C SER A 124 41.45 -10.81 -11.17
N ASP A 125 41.75 -11.66 -10.20
CA ASP A 125 42.37 -11.27 -8.92
C ASP A 125 43.79 -11.84 -8.88
N HIS A 126 44.78 -10.98 -8.64
CA HIS A 126 46.20 -11.35 -8.68
C HIS A 126 46.63 -12.14 -9.93
N GLY A 127 46.03 -11.84 -11.09
CA GLY A 127 46.32 -12.47 -12.38
C GLY A 127 45.68 -13.84 -12.61
N GLN A 128 44.82 -14.32 -11.69
CA GLN A 128 43.98 -15.49 -11.91
C GLN A 128 42.55 -15.03 -12.25
N VAL A 129 41.97 -15.58 -13.33
CA VAL A 129 40.56 -15.32 -13.65
C VAL A 129 39.69 -15.96 -12.57
N VAL A 130 39.00 -15.12 -11.81
CA VAL A 130 38.11 -15.52 -10.71
C VAL A 130 36.67 -15.60 -11.15
N GLU A 131 36.28 -14.86 -12.18
CA GLU A 131 34.90 -14.81 -12.66
C GLU A 131 34.81 -14.47 -14.15
N ARG A 132 33.76 -14.97 -14.81
CA ARG A 132 33.42 -14.64 -16.20
C ARG A 132 31.94 -14.29 -16.28
N ILE A 133 31.65 -13.02 -16.54
CA ILE A 133 30.29 -12.49 -16.47
C ILE A 133 29.84 -12.15 -17.88
N PRO A 134 28.80 -12.79 -18.43
CA PRO A 134 28.25 -12.42 -19.73
C PRO A 134 27.47 -11.12 -19.65
N ALA A 135 27.63 -10.26 -20.66
CA ALA A 135 26.88 -9.02 -20.83
C ALA A 135 25.38 -9.30 -20.98
N ARG A 136 24.57 -8.41 -20.42
CA ARG A 136 23.13 -8.32 -20.67
C ARG A 136 22.78 -6.87 -20.94
N SER A 137 21.93 -6.65 -21.93
CA SER A 137 21.53 -5.30 -22.32
C SER A 137 20.12 -5.00 -21.80
N PRO A 138 19.95 -4.40 -20.61
CA PRO A 138 18.62 -4.05 -20.09
C PRO A 138 17.94 -3.00 -20.98
N GLN A 139 18.72 -2.15 -21.66
CA GLN A 139 18.25 -1.16 -22.60
C GLN A 139 19.25 -0.99 -23.76
N PRO A 140 18.81 -0.45 -24.92
CA PRO A 140 19.70 -0.19 -26.04
C PRO A 140 20.87 0.72 -25.64
N GLY A 141 22.10 0.33 -26.00
CA GLY A 141 23.30 1.13 -25.72
C GLY A 141 23.89 0.98 -24.32
N LEU A 142 23.29 0.17 -23.45
CA LEU A 142 23.83 -0.20 -22.14
C LEU A 142 24.11 -1.71 -22.07
N GLU A 143 25.29 -2.07 -21.59
CA GLU A 143 25.65 -3.46 -21.31
C GLU A 143 26.00 -3.60 -19.83
N VAL A 144 25.32 -4.50 -19.14
CA VAL A 144 25.48 -4.73 -17.70
C VAL A 144 26.00 -6.14 -17.47
N PHE A 145 27.01 -6.22 -16.61
CA PHE A 145 27.70 -7.44 -16.19
C PHE A 145 27.46 -7.61 -14.69
N VAL A 146 26.48 -8.43 -14.32
CA VAL A 146 26.17 -8.73 -12.91
C VAL A 146 26.85 -10.02 -12.50
N GLY A 147 27.86 -9.92 -11.64
CA GLY A 147 28.60 -11.05 -11.08
C GLY A 147 28.44 -11.18 -9.58
N GLU A 148 29.02 -12.24 -9.01
CA GLU A 148 29.07 -12.48 -7.56
C GLU A 148 30.00 -11.51 -6.84
N ARG A 149 31.00 -10.95 -7.55
CA ARG A 149 32.03 -10.08 -6.94
C ARG A 149 31.87 -8.60 -7.27
N MET A 150 31.17 -8.29 -8.34
CA MET A 150 30.87 -6.91 -8.75
C MET A 150 29.82 -6.88 -9.84
N THR A 151 29.19 -5.71 -9.96
CA THR A 151 28.40 -5.33 -11.12
C THR A 151 29.14 -4.26 -11.91
N ALA A 152 29.16 -4.35 -13.24
CA ALA A 152 29.71 -3.31 -14.10
C ALA A 152 28.71 -2.92 -15.19
N ALA A 153 28.58 -1.63 -15.47
CA ALA A 153 27.79 -1.09 -16.57
C ALA A 153 28.73 -0.42 -17.58
N VAL A 154 28.53 -0.69 -18.87
CA VAL A 154 29.35 -0.18 -19.97
C VAL A 154 28.46 0.39 -21.06
N TRP A 155 28.78 1.60 -21.52
CA TRP A 155 28.08 2.26 -22.62
C TRP A 155 29.08 2.90 -23.58
N ALA A 156 28.68 3.06 -24.84
CA ALA A 156 29.43 3.86 -25.79
C ALA A 156 29.22 5.34 -25.47
N GLU A 157 30.30 6.12 -25.37
CA GLU A 157 30.20 7.56 -25.10
C GLU A 157 30.05 8.34 -26.42
N PRO A 158 28.93 9.05 -26.61
CA PRO A 158 28.79 9.97 -27.74
C PRO A 158 29.80 11.13 -27.66
N GLU A 159 30.06 11.75 -28.82
CA GLU A 159 30.80 13.01 -28.88
C GLU A 159 30.00 14.12 -28.18
N GLY A 160 30.66 14.95 -27.37
CA GLY A 160 30.03 16.04 -26.61
C GLY A 160 29.73 15.72 -25.14
N VAL A 161 29.86 14.46 -24.71
CA VAL A 161 29.67 14.08 -23.30
C VAL A 161 30.87 14.49 -22.45
N GLU A 162 30.63 15.32 -21.44
CA GLU A 162 31.62 15.74 -20.44
C GLU A 162 31.65 14.78 -19.26
N THR A 163 30.49 14.55 -18.62
CA THR A 163 30.31 13.60 -17.51
C THR A 163 29.12 12.66 -17.77
N ALA A 164 28.98 11.59 -16.99
CA ALA A 164 27.80 10.72 -17.05
C ALA A 164 27.53 10.08 -15.70
N VAL A 165 26.25 9.88 -15.37
CA VAL A 165 25.81 9.26 -14.11
C VAL A 165 24.80 8.15 -14.38
N PRO A 166 25.08 6.91 -13.95
CA PRO A 166 24.11 5.82 -14.06
C PRO A 166 23.00 5.97 -13.03
N LEU A 167 21.78 5.57 -13.41
CA LEU A 167 20.64 5.42 -12.52
C LEU A 167 20.50 3.97 -12.09
N VAL A 168 20.59 3.71 -10.78
CA VAL A 168 20.51 2.37 -10.20
C VAL A 168 19.35 2.29 -9.23
N GLY A 169 18.37 1.44 -9.54
CA GLY A 169 17.18 1.19 -8.72
C GLY A 169 16.37 2.45 -8.39
N PRO A 170 15.33 2.33 -7.54
CA PRO A 170 14.60 3.47 -7.00
C PRO A 170 15.28 4.10 -5.76
N VAL A 171 16.19 3.37 -5.10
CA VAL A 171 16.66 3.64 -3.72
C VAL A 171 17.97 4.43 -3.65
N ASP A 172 18.85 4.27 -4.64
CA ASP A 172 20.16 4.93 -4.66
C ASP A 172 20.52 5.43 -6.07
N PRO A 173 19.80 6.45 -6.57
CA PRO A 173 20.08 7.05 -7.86
C PRO A 173 21.36 7.87 -7.76
N GLY A 174 22.53 7.23 -7.71
CA GLY A 174 23.82 7.94 -7.62
C GLY A 174 24.90 7.27 -6.80
N GLY A 175 24.69 6.05 -6.29
CA GLY A 175 25.68 5.29 -5.52
C GLY A 175 27.10 5.43 -6.10
N PRO A 176 28.15 5.41 -5.25
CA PRO A 176 29.49 5.94 -5.54
C PRO A 176 30.11 5.25 -6.76
N SER A 177 29.78 5.75 -7.94
CA SER A 177 30.23 5.19 -9.19
C SER A 177 30.95 6.30 -9.92
N SER A 178 32.21 6.47 -9.52
CA SER A 178 33.16 7.25 -10.28
C SER A 178 33.12 6.75 -11.73
N ARG A 179 32.56 7.56 -12.64
CA ARG A 179 32.64 7.28 -14.07
C ARG A 179 34.11 7.14 -14.42
N SER A 180 34.44 6.09 -15.16
CA SER A 180 35.74 5.96 -15.78
C SER A 180 35.60 5.79 -17.29
N GLY A 181 36.52 6.39 -18.03
CA GLY A 181 36.58 6.29 -19.49
C GLY A 181 37.63 5.28 -19.93
N THR A 182 37.34 4.53 -20.99
CA THR A 182 38.33 3.69 -21.68
C THR A 182 38.17 3.80 -23.21
N ALA A 183 39.26 3.51 -23.93
CA ALA A 183 39.25 3.51 -25.39
C ALA A 183 39.36 2.06 -25.90
N MET A 184 38.38 1.63 -26.69
CA MET A 184 38.28 0.26 -27.22
C MET A 184 37.90 0.33 -28.70
N GLY A 185 38.51 -0.48 -29.58
CA GLY A 185 38.10 -0.54 -30.99
C GLY A 185 38.15 0.78 -31.80
N GLY A 186 38.75 1.85 -31.27
CA GLY A 186 38.71 3.20 -31.86
C GLY A 186 37.54 4.09 -31.41
N GLY A 187 36.67 3.59 -30.53
CA GLY A 187 35.61 4.35 -29.84
C GLY A 187 35.98 4.69 -28.40
N ARG A 188 35.20 5.61 -27.80
CA ARG A 188 35.25 5.94 -26.37
C ARG A 188 34.07 5.28 -25.66
N TYR A 189 34.34 4.71 -24.50
CA TYR A 189 33.35 4.01 -23.71
C TYR A 189 33.43 4.48 -22.27
N GLY A 190 32.26 4.68 -21.68
CA GLY A 190 32.10 4.98 -20.26
C GLY A 190 31.76 3.70 -19.53
N TYR A 191 32.22 3.60 -18.29
CA TYR A 191 31.82 2.52 -17.41
C TYR A 191 31.73 2.96 -15.96
N SER A 192 30.88 2.24 -15.23
CA SER A 192 30.72 2.31 -13.77
C SER A 192 30.82 0.90 -13.19
N VAL A 193 31.40 0.79 -12.00
CA VAL A 193 31.60 -0.49 -11.30
C VAL A 193 31.06 -0.35 -9.87
N TRP A 194 30.37 -1.37 -9.40
CA TRP A 194 29.86 -1.48 -8.05
C TRP A 194 30.36 -2.76 -7.39
N PRO A 195 30.87 -2.69 -6.16
CA PRO A 195 31.27 -3.88 -5.41
C PRO A 195 30.06 -4.75 -5.03
N ALA A 196 30.29 -6.02 -4.71
CA ALA A 196 29.24 -7.00 -4.45
C ALA A 196 28.41 -6.75 -3.17
N ASP A 197 28.89 -5.90 -2.26
CA ASP A 197 28.24 -5.53 -1.01
C ASP A 197 27.20 -4.40 -1.18
N VAL A 198 27.09 -3.81 -2.39
CA VAL A 198 26.00 -2.89 -2.70
C VAL A 198 24.69 -3.66 -2.77
N THR A 199 23.84 -3.43 -1.76
CA THR A 199 22.53 -4.07 -1.62
C THR A 199 21.62 -3.64 -2.78
N GLY A 200 20.87 -4.59 -3.37
CA GLY A 200 19.92 -4.28 -4.45
C GLY A 200 20.50 -4.24 -5.87
N MET A 201 21.70 -4.78 -6.09
CA MET A 201 22.38 -4.88 -7.40
C MET A 201 22.62 -6.33 -7.84
N VAL A 202 21.56 -7.15 -7.74
CA VAL A 202 21.55 -8.59 -8.05
C VAL A 202 21.03 -8.90 -9.45
N ARG A 203 20.49 -7.91 -10.18
CA ARG A 203 19.89 -8.09 -11.51
C ARG A 203 20.29 -6.98 -12.48
N PRO A 204 20.52 -7.29 -13.77
CA PRO A 204 20.86 -6.29 -14.79
C PRO A 204 19.82 -5.18 -14.95
N GLN A 205 18.55 -5.49 -14.69
CA GLN A 205 17.43 -4.56 -14.78
C GLN A 205 17.45 -3.47 -13.71
N GLU A 206 18.32 -3.59 -12.70
CA GLU A 206 18.45 -2.58 -11.64
C GLU A 206 19.27 -1.37 -12.12
N VAL A 207 20.06 -1.48 -13.20
CA VAL A 207 20.64 -0.30 -13.88
C VAL A 207 19.64 0.20 -14.92
N LEU A 208 18.86 1.22 -14.53
CA LEU A 208 17.69 1.69 -15.28
C LEU A 208 18.06 2.57 -16.48
N ASP A 209 19.00 3.50 -16.29
CA ASP A 209 19.48 4.37 -17.37
C ASP A 209 20.89 4.94 -17.12
N VAL A 210 21.43 5.71 -18.07
CA VAL A 210 22.62 6.55 -17.88
C VAL A 210 22.31 7.95 -18.38
N TYR A 211 22.47 8.95 -17.51
CA TYR A 211 22.39 10.36 -17.89
C TYR A 211 23.74 10.80 -18.44
N LEU A 212 23.76 11.19 -19.72
CA LEU A 212 24.92 11.73 -20.42
C LEU A 212 24.87 13.25 -20.33
N VAL A 213 25.85 13.83 -19.64
CA VAL A 213 25.89 15.26 -19.32
C VAL A 213 26.90 15.94 -20.25
N GLY A 214 26.41 16.86 -21.08
CA GLY A 214 27.23 17.75 -21.90
C GLY A 214 27.44 19.11 -21.27
N ALA A 215 27.94 20.05 -22.07
CA ALA A 215 28.16 21.43 -21.63
C ALA A 215 26.84 22.18 -21.34
N HIS A 216 25.78 21.92 -22.11
CA HIS A 216 24.51 22.68 -22.04
C HIS A 216 23.25 21.80 -22.06
N GLU A 217 23.40 20.48 -22.19
CA GLU A 217 22.27 19.55 -22.26
C GLU A 217 22.60 18.24 -21.53
N VAL A 218 21.56 17.61 -20.99
CA VAL A 218 21.60 16.26 -20.48
C VAL A 218 20.67 15.43 -21.34
N VAL A 219 21.12 14.25 -21.74
CA VAL A 219 20.28 13.28 -22.45
C VAL A 219 20.39 11.94 -21.74
N THR A 220 19.33 11.14 -21.76
CA THR A 220 19.46 9.76 -21.29
C THR A 220 19.96 8.86 -22.41
N LEU A 221 20.61 7.77 -22.04
CA LEU A 221 21.06 6.74 -22.96
C LEU A 221 19.88 6.12 -23.72
N SER A 222 18.75 5.91 -23.03
CA SER A 222 17.51 5.41 -23.63
C SER A 222 16.84 6.40 -24.59
N GLY A 223 17.19 7.68 -24.52
CA GLY A 223 16.52 8.76 -25.25
C GLY A 223 15.20 9.20 -24.62
N ALA A 224 14.94 8.83 -23.36
CA ALA A 224 13.86 9.38 -22.58
C ALA A 224 14.02 10.89 -22.39
N GLU A 225 12.90 11.59 -22.28
CA GLU A 225 12.88 13.03 -22.14
C GLU A 225 13.32 13.45 -20.73
N VAL A 226 14.23 14.41 -20.67
CA VAL A 226 14.67 15.03 -19.41
C VAL A 226 14.53 16.54 -19.53
N VAL A 227 14.00 17.17 -18.50
CA VAL A 227 13.94 18.63 -18.42
C VAL A 227 15.30 19.10 -17.93
N THR A 228 15.92 20.04 -18.62
CA THR A 228 17.24 20.57 -18.28
C THR A 228 17.18 22.08 -18.08
N ALA A 229 18.01 22.59 -17.17
CA ALA A 229 18.18 24.01 -16.99
C ALA A 229 19.62 24.34 -16.54
N GLU A 230 20.17 25.40 -17.11
CA GLU A 230 21.51 25.89 -16.77
C GLU A 230 21.38 27.09 -15.83
N LEU A 231 22.09 27.05 -14.70
CA LEU A 231 22.10 28.09 -13.67
C LEU A 231 23.49 28.71 -13.57
N HIS A 232 23.56 30.02 -13.29
CA HIS A 232 24.81 30.77 -13.25
C HIS A 232 24.92 31.68 -12.01
N ALA A 233 25.80 31.34 -11.07
CA ALA A 233 26.05 32.15 -9.89
C ALA A 233 27.55 32.20 -9.58
N GLY A 234 28.09 33.37 -9.25
CA GLY A 234 29.49 33.45 -8.86
C GLY A 234 30.47 33.07 -9.97
N GLY A 235 30.11 33.27 -11.24
CA GLY A 235 30.97 32.85 -12.37
C GLY A 235 31.09 31.32 -12.52
N THR A 236 30.31 30.56 -11.77
CA THR A 236 30.16 29.11 -11.89
C THR A 236 28.85 28.82 -12.63
N SER A 237 28.86 27.78 -13.46
CA SER A 237 27.64 27.22 -14.07
C SER A 237 27.34 25.84 -13.52
N ALA A 238 26.06 25.56 -13.32
CA ALA A 238 25.54 24.25 -12.99
C ALA A 238 24.47 23.86 -14.01
N LEU A 239 24.63 22.68 -14.61
CA LEU A 239 23.60 22.08 -15.45
C LEU A 239 22.74 21.17 -14.58
N THR A 240 21.46 21.47 -14.50
CA THR A 240 20.48 20.75 -13.67
C THR A 240 19.50 20.01 -14.56
N TRP A 241 18.98 18.87 -14.09
CA TRP A 241 17.98 18.11 -14.83
C TRP A 241 17.01 17.36 -13.94
N ALA A 242 15.83 17.08 -14.47
CA ALA A 242 14.83 16.23 -13.82
C ALA A 242 14.21 15.26 -14.83
N ASP A 243 14.04 14.03 -14.37
CA ASP A 243 13.33 12.94 -15.03
C ASP A 243 12.12 12.59 -14.16
N ALA A 244 10.99 13.25 -14.43
CA ALA A 244 9.78 13.07 -13.64
C ALA A 244 9.16 11.68 -13.81
N GLU A 245 9.39 11.02 -14.95
CA GLU A 245 8.90 9.66 -15.19
C GLU A 245 9.63 8.64 -14.31
N ARG A 246 10.95 8.83 -14.14
CA ARG A 246 11.77 7.99 -13.26
C ARG A 246 11.87 8.50 -11.83
N GLY A 247 11.24 9.64 -11.52
CA GLY A 247 11.26 10.23 -10.18
C GLY A 247 12.67 10.56 -9.72
N VAL A 248 13.51 11.18 -10.56
CA VAL A 248 14.87 11.62 -10.17
C VAL A 248 15.20 13.02 -10.67
N TRP A 249 16.13 13.67 -10.00
CA TRP A 249 16.76 14.90 -10.44
C TRP A 249 18.26 14.85 -10.21
N GLY A 250 19.00 15.73 -10.86
CA GLY A 250 20.42 15.83 -10.67
C GLY A 250 20.98 17.18 -11.08
N TYR A 251 22.26 17.37 -10.78
CA TYR A 251 23.01 18.53 -11.22
C TYR A 251 24.47 18.17 -11.49
N ALA A 252 25.11 18.95 -12.35
CA ALA A 252 26.52 18.86 -12.67
C ALA A 252 27.11 20.26 -12.63
N VAL A 253 28.02 20.49 -11.70
CA VAL A 253 28.84 21.70 -11.66
C VAL A 253 30.05 21.46 -12.54
N HIS A 254 30.43 22.44 -13.36
CA HIS A 254 31.61 22.30 -14.21
C HIS A 254 32.87 21.93 -13.39
N GLY A 255 33.52 20.83 -13.76
CA GLY A 255 34.73 20.31 -13.11
C GLY A 255 34.49 19.35 -11.95
N GLU A 256 33.24 19.17 -11.52
CA GLU A 256 32.85 18.27 -10.43
C GLU A 256 32.14 17.02 -10.96
N ASP A 257 32.06 15.99 -10.12
CA ASP A 257 31.26 14.81 -10.43
C ASP A 257 29.76 15.16 -10.34
N PRO A 258 28.93 14.66 -11.28
CA PRO A 258 27.49 14.90 -11.28
C PRO A 258 26.83 14.20 -10.09
N MET A 259 25.80 14.84 -9.53
CA MET A 259 24.94 14.26 -8.51
C MET A 259 23.59 13.87 -9.12
N LEU A 260 23.02 12.78 -8.63
CA LEU A 260 21.67 12.34 -8.93
C LEU A 260 20.99 11.96 -7.60
N ALA A 261 19.71 12.23 -7.45
CA ALA A 261 18.91 11.97 -6.25
C ALA A 261 17.44 11.68 -6.62
N PRO A 262 16.69 10.96 -5.77
CA PRO A 262 15.27 10.74 -6.02
C PRO A 262 14.49 12.05 -5.92
N LEU A 263 13.66 12.32 -6.91
CA LEU A 263 12.71 13.42 -6.92
C LEU A 263 11.53 13.04 -6.02
N GLY A 264 11.38 13.74 -4.90
CA GLY A 264 10.27 13.52 -3.97
C GLY A 264 10.62 12.71 -2.72
N ALA A 265 11.84 12.17 -2.59
CA ALA A 265 12.29 11.53 -1.34
C ALA A 265 12.18 12.45 -0.12
N GLN A 266 12.27 13.76 -0.34
CA GLN A 266 12.09 14.79 0.68
C GLN A 266 11.40 16.01 0.06
N PRO A 267 10.62 16.76 0.87
CA PRO A 267 10.08 18.05 0.46
C PRO A 267 11.18 18.98 -0.03
N ALA A 268 12.33 19.09 0.63
CA ALA A 268 13.46 19.92 0.20
C ALA A 268 14.75 19.09 0.11
N GLN A 269 15.63 19.40 -0.84
CA GLN A 269 16.91 18.71 -1.01
C GLN A 269 18.04 19.71 -1.28
N HIS A 270 19.18 19.53 -0.65
CA HIS A 270 20.36 20.37 -0.84
C HIS A 270 21.56 19.52 -1.26
N SER A 271 22.40 20.07 -2.14
CA SER A 271 23.75 19.56 -2.33
C SER A 271 24.64 19.98 -1.17
N GLY A 272 25.44 19.06 -0.62
CA GLY A 272 26.60 19.45 0.18
C GLY A 272 27.46 20.44 -0.63
N GLY A 273 27.93 21.52 0.01
CA GLY A 273 28.69 22.56 -0.69
C GLY A 273 29.97 22.00 -1.32
N THR A 274 30.17 22.25 -2.63
CA THR A 274 31.43 21.90 -3.28
C THR A 274 32.38 23.11 -3.33
N TRP A 275 33.66 22.83 -3.22
CA TRP A 275 34.74 23.81 -3.22
C TRP A 275 35.29 23.96 -4.62
N GLN A 276 35.18 25.15 -5.22
CA GLN A 276 35.91 25.44 -6.45
C GLN A 276 37.24 26.17 -6.19
N GLU A 277 38.16 26.05 -7.14
CA GLU A 277 39.39 26.86 -7.18
C GLU A 277 39.02 28.36 -7.09
N ALA A 278 39.53 29.04 -6.05
CA ALA A 278 39.39 30.49 -5.72
C ALA A 278 38.52 30.88 -4.51
N ASP A 279 38.51 30.08 -3.43
CA ASP A 279 37.84 30.39 -2.15
C ASP A 279 36.34 30.70 -2.32
N ARG A 280 35.63 29.89 -3.12
CA ARG A 280 34.19 30.04 -3.37
C ARG A 280 33.49 28.72 -3.13
N MET A 281 32.48 28.76 -2.26
CA MET A 281 31.59 27.66 -1.97
C MET A 281 30.29 27.85 -2.75
N ILE A 282 29.84 26.78 -3.39
CA ILE A 282 28.59 26.76 -4.16
C ILE A 282 27.63 25.72 -3.58
N SER A 283 26.33 26.01 -3.65
CA SER A 283 25.28 25.04 -3.33
C SER A 283 24.21 25.03 -4.42
N VAL A 284 23.73 23.84 -4.75
CA VAL A 284 22.56 23.59 -5.59
C VAL A 284 21.47 23.06 -4.69
N ALA A 285 20.31 23.71 -4.69
CA ALA A 285 19.18 23.37 -3.84
C ALA A 285 17.92 23.16 -4.68
N LEU A 286 17.22 22.06 -4.44
CA LEU A 286 15.89 21.80 -4.95
C LEU A 286 14.86 22.07 -3.84
N LEU A 287 14.10 23.15 -3.99
CA LEU A 287 13.11 23.57 -3.02
C LEU A 287 11.82 22.72 -3.10
N PRO A 288 10.98 22.73 -2.06
CA PRO A 288 9.68 22.07 -2.11
C PRO A 288 8.77 22.59 -3.21
N GLN A 289 7.87 21.73 -3.67
CA GLN A 289 6.85 22.13 -4.64
C GLN A 289 6.01 23.27 -4.07
N GLY A 290 5.74 24.31 -4.87
CA GLY A 290 5.00 25.49 -4.41
C GLY A 290 5.80 26.48 -3.56
N ALA A 291 7.08 26.20 -3.26
CA ALA A 291 7.95 27.16 -2.59
C ALA A 291 8.26 28.38 -3.48
N GLU A 292 8.39 29.55 -2.86
CA GLU A 292 8.86 30.78 -3.48
C GLU A 292 10.25 31.13 -2.91
N LEU A 293 11.25 31.29 -3.78
CA LEU A 293 12.56 31.79 -3.36
C LEU A 293 12.41 33.24 -2.85
N VAL A 294 12.85 33.50 -1.62
CA VAL A 294 12.81 34.83 -0.99
C VAL A 294 14.16 35.51 -1.13
N ASP A 295 15.24 34.84 -0.73
CA ASP A 295 16.60 35.38 -0.73
C ASP A 295 17.65 34.26 -0.74
N VAL A 296 18.89 34.59 -1.11
CA VAL A 296 20.07 33.77 -0.84
C VAL A 296 21.06 34.64 -0.09
N GLN A 297 21.19 34.40 1.21
CA GLN A 297 22.02 35.25 2.05
C GLN A 297 23.50 35.08 1.69
N GLN A 298 24.23 36.20 1.72
CA GLN A 298 25.70 36.23 1.58
C GLN A 298 26.25 35.82 0.20
N GLY A 299 25.40 35.55 -0.81
CA GLY A 299 25.84 35.00 -2.10
C GLY A 299 25.32 35.73 -3.34
N GLU A 300 25.91 35.35 -4.48
CA GLU A 300 25.28 35.50 -5.79
C GLU A 300 24.33 34.31 -5.99
N THR A 301 23.21 34.51 -6.68
CA THR A 301 22.22 33.45 -6.92
C THR A 301 21.63 33.50 -8.31
N ASP A 302 21.28 32.32 -8.82
CA ASP A 302 20.41 32.12 -9.97
C ASP A 302 19.40 31.02 -9.65
N SER A 303 18.20 31.12 -10.21
CA SER A 303 17.14 30.15 -9.93
C SER A 303 16.19 29.99 -11.11
N THR A 304 15.60 28.80 -11.21
CA THR A 304 14.59 28.49 -12.22
C THR A 304 13.63 27.43 -11.67
N VAL A 305 12.67 26.99 -12.47
CA VAL A 305 11.75 25.91 -12.12
C VAL A 305 12.09 24.67 -12.93
N LEU A 306 12.34 23.57 -12.23
CA LEU A 306 12.67 22.27 -12.77
C LEU A 306 11.59 21.27 -12.34
N ALA A 307 10.87 20.70 -13.31
CA ALA A 307 9.76 19.77 -13.07
C ALA A 307 8.72 20.27 -12.02
N GLY A 308 8.41 21.58 -12.03
CA GLY A 308 7.44 22.18 -11.12
C GLY A 308 7.99 22.57 -9.73
N ARG A 309 9.28 22.35 -9.47
CA ARG A 309 9.97 22.72 -8.23
C ARG A 309 11.00 23.81 -8.48
N PRO A 310 11.16 24.82 -7.62
CA PRO A 310 12.24 25.78 -7.75
C PRO A 310 13.60 25.09 -7.51
N ILE A 311 14.56 25.37 -8.37
CA ILE A 311 15.95 25.00 -8.18
C ILE A 311 16.81 26.26 -8.10
N VAL A 312 17.75 26.28 -7.17
CA VAL A 312 18.55 27.45 -6.81
C VAL A 312 20.01 27.08 -6.84
N LEU A 313 20.82 27.89 -7.51
CA LEU A 313 22.27 27.87 -7.40
C LEU A 313 22.68 29.09 -6.56
N GLY A 314 23.35 28.83 -5.43
CA GLY A 314 23.95 29.85 -4.58
C GLY A 314 25.48 29.79 -4.63
N GLY A 315 26.14 30.94 -4.61
CA GLY A 315 27.60 31.02 -4.56
C GLY A 315 28.10 32.14 -3.67
N VAL A 316 28.90 31.80 -2.66
CA VAL A 316 29.47 32.74 -1.68
C VAL A 316 31.00 32.64 -1.68
N ARG A 317 31.68 33.74 -1.31
CA ARG A 317 33.14 33.74 -1.14
C ARG A 317 33.49 33.39 0.29
N GLY A 318 34.50 32.55 0.47
CA GLY A 318 34.93 32.04 1.77
C GLY A 318 34.45 30.61 2.00
N ASP A 319 34.37 30.25 3.27
CA ASP A 319 34.16 28.88 3.74
C ASP A 319 32.70 28.61 4.15
N ASP A 320 31.83 29.61 4.05
CA ASP A 320 30.41 29.53 4.44
C ASP A 320 29.58 28.90 3.31
N VAL A 321 28.55 28.11 3.64
CA VAL A 321 27.55 27.63 2.68
C VAL A 321 26.50 28.74 2.48
N PRO A 322 26.04 29.02 1.24
CA PRO A 322 25.03 30.06 1.06
C PRO A 322 23.67 29.60 1.58
N ASP A 323 23.08 30.40 2.49
CA ASP A 323 21.76 30.14 3.07
C ASP A 323 20.65 30.50 2.09
N VAL A 324 19.93 29.47 1.61
CA VAL A 324 18.76 29.66 0.75
C VAL A 324 17.53 29.85 1.61
N VAL A 325 16.87 31.00 1.45
CA VAL A 325 15.67 31.38 2.20
C VAL A 325 14.48 31.29 1.26
N PHE A 326 13.48 30.50 1.63
CA PHE A 326 12.28 30.31 0.82
C PHE A 326 11.01 30.42 1.65
N ARG A 327 9.87 30.53 0.97
CA ARG A 327 8.55 30.62 1.59
C ARG A 327 7.62 29.55 1.05
N ILE A 328 6.88 28.87 1.93
CA ILE A 328 5.79 27.95 1.62
C ILE A 328 4.56 28.46 2.35
N GLY A 329 3.48 28.71 1.60
CA GLY A 329 2.33 29.46 2.13
C GLY A 329 2.78 30.80 2.72
N ARG A 330 2.49 31.01 4.00
CA ARG A 330 2.90 32.20 4.77
C ARG A 330 4.21 32.04 5.55
N HIS A 331 4.77 30.84 5.60
CA HIS A 331 5.92 30.50 6.44
C HIS A 331 7.23 30.64 5.66
N GLN A 332 8.22 31.28 6.27
CA GLN A 332 9.55 31.48 5.69
C GLN A 332 10.53 30.55 6.39
N HIS A 333 11.36 29.85 5.61
CA HIS A 333 12.29 28.84 6.07
C HIS A 333 13.70 29.12 5.54
N VAL A 334 14.71 28.74 6.32
CA VAL A 334 16.10 28.60 5.86
C VAL A 334 16.28 27.14 5.47
N LEU A 335 16.84 26.88 4.29
CA LEU A 335 16.92 25.52 3.74
C LEU A 335 17.67 24.54 4.63
N ASN A 336 18.79 24.95 5.22
CA ASN A 336 19.57 24.06 6.07
C ASN A 336 18.77 23.64 7.32
N ASP A 337 18.12 24.61 7.96
CA ASP A 337 17.26 24.36 9.13
C ASP A 337 16.07 23.48 8.74
N TYR A 338 15.37 23.81 7.65
CA TYR A 338 14.24 23.02 7.15
C TYR A 338 14.64 21.58 6.82
N THR A 339 15.78 21.37 6.17
CA THR A 339 16.27 20.02 5.87
C THR A 339 16.65 19.29 7.14
N GLN A 340 17.22 19.95 8.15
CA GLN A 340 17.52 19.32 9.44
C GLN A 340 16.24 18.92 10.17
N ASP A 341 15.24 19.80 10.22
CA ASP A 341 13.94 19.57 10.87
C ASP A 341 13.21 18.35 10.26
N LEU A 342 13.40 18.07 8.96
CA LEU A 342 12.84 16.86 8.33
C LEU A 342 13.37 15.54 8.92
N PHE A 343 14.50 15.55 9.64
CA PHE A 343 15.12 14.34 10.20
C PHE A 343 15.13 14.30 11.73
N THR A 344 14.58 15.31 12.39
CA THR A 344 14.66 15.44 13.84
C THR A 344 13.31 15.77 14.43
N VAL A 345 13.01 15.22 15.60
CA VAL A 345 11.85 15.61 16.39
C VAL A 345 12.25 15.95 17.82
N GLU A 346 11.64 16.98 18.38
CA GLU A 346 11.78 17.40 19.77
C GLU A 346 10.63 16.84 20.63
N LEU A 347 10.99 16.34 21.82
CA LEU A 347 10.05 15.89 22.85
C LEU A 347 9.70 17.04 23.81
N ALA A 348 8.64 16.85 24.61
CA ALA A 348 8.17 17.84 25.59
C ALA A 348 9.21 18.21 26.67
N ASP A 349 10.17 17.32 26.94
CA ASP A 349 11.29 17.57 27.84
C ASP A 349 12.49 18.31 27.21
N GLY A 350 12.40 18.63 25.90
CA GLY A 350 13.41 19.30 25.10
C GLY A 350 14.47 18.37 24.51
N THR A 351 14.31 17.06 24.64
CA THR A 351 15.20 16.07 24.01
C THR A 351 14.97 16.04 22.50
N GLN A 352 16.03 16.18 21.72
CA GLN A 352 15.98 16.05 20.27
C GLN A 352 16.39 14.64 19.83
N LEU A 353 15.52 14.00 19.07
CA LEU A 353 15.72 12.67 18.51
C LEU A 353 15.98 12.78 17.01
N SER A 354 17.04 12.13 16.54
CA SER A 354 17.28 11.89 15.11
C SER A 354 16.54 10.63 14.66
N ILE A 355 15.92 10.71 13.49
CA ILE A 355 15.18 9.60 12.89
C ILE A 355 16.08 8.88 11.88
N THR A 356 16.24 7.58 12.07
CA THR A 356 17.04 6.71 11.20
C THR A 356 16.14 5.61 10.64
N PRO A 357 15.80 5.65 9.33
CA PRO A 357 15.16 4.52 8.65
C PRO A 357 16.07 3.29 8.69
N ASP A 358 15.48 2.10 8.75
CA ASP A 358 16.24 0.86 8.69
C ASP A 358 16.97 0.74 7.35
N SER A 359 18.30 0.78 7.42
CA SER A 359 19.21 0.64 6.28
C SER A 359 19.08 -0.68 5.52
N ARG A 360 18.50 -1.74 6.12
CA ARG A 360 18.29 -3.03 5.46
C ARG A 360 17.07 -3.05 4.54
N GLY A 361 16.23 -2.03 4.63
CA GLY A 361 15.02 -1.88 3.83
C GLY A 361 13.89 -2.82 4.24
N ASP A 362 13.91 -3.32 5.48
CA ASP A 362 12.78 -4.07 6.01
C ASP A 362 11.59 -3.14 6.32
N GLY A 363 11.79 -1.82 6.35
CA GLY A 363 10.74 -0.81 6.56
C GLY A 363 10.61 -0.31 8.01
N GLY A 364 11.52 -0.70 8.89
CA GLY A 364 11.58 -0.21 10.28
C GLY A 364 12.14 1.21 10.41
N ILE A 365 11.96 1.79 11.59
CA ILE A 365 12.47 3.12 11.96
C ILE A 365 13.01 3.10 13.39
N ALA A 366 14.16 3.75 13.58
CA ALA A 366 14.74 3.99 14.90
C ALA A 366 14.82 5.49 15.19
N LEU A 367 14.53 5.88 16.43
CA LEU A 367 14.74 7.23 16.94
C LEU A 367 15.80 7.16 18.03
N GLY A 368 16.92 7.85 17.82
CA GLY A 368 18.03 7.96 18.77
C GLY A 368 18.27 9.40 19.17
N GLU A 369 18.78 9.65 20.37
CA GLU A 369 19.25 10.99 20.73
C GLU A 369 20.39 11.43 19.81
N MET A 370 20.47 12.71 19.45
CA MET A 370 21.51 13.25 18.55
C MET A 370 22.97 13.17 19.07
N SER A 371 23.24 12.52 20.21
CA SER A 371 24.60 12.26 20.66
C SER A 371 25.13 10.92 20.12
N ASP A 372 26.27 10.97 19.43
CA ASP A 372 26.96 9.88 18.69
C ASP A 372 27.09 8.50 19.39
N ASP A 373 26.81 8.38 20.69
CA ASP A 373 26.97 7.15 21.49
C ASP A 373 25.69 6.71 22.25
N SER A 374 24.55 7.39 22.05
CA SER A 374 23.30 7.02 22.74
C SER A 374 22.61 5.83 22.07
N PRO A 375 22.09 4.86 22.84
CA PRO A 375 21.24 3.82 22.27
C PRO A 375 19.96 4.43 21.69
N ASP A 376 19.36 3.72 20.73
CA ASP A 376 18.04 4.07 20.22
C ASP A 376 17.03 4.13 21.38
N VAL A 377 16.27 5.23 21.42
CA VAL A 377 15.22 5.46 22.42
C VAL A 377 13.97 4.67 22.04
N LEU A 378 13.65 4.65 20.75
CA LEU A 378 12.52 3.94 20.17
C LEU A 378 12.96 3.20 18.91
N THR A 379 12.40 2.02 18.70
CA THR A 379 12.60 1.25 17.48
C THR A 379 11.30 0.55 17.13
N TRP A 380 10.81 0.82 15.93
CA TRP A 380 9.69 0.10 15.35
C TRP A 380 10.22 -0.77 14.22
N SER A 381 9.95 -2.06 14.31
CA SER A 381 10.19 -3.00 13.23
C SER A 381 9.14 -2.83 12.12
N ALA A 382 9.39 -3.47 10.99
CA ALA A 382 8.41 -3.57 9.90
C ALA A 382 7.07 -4.17 10.35
N GLU A 383 7.12 -5.12 11.28
CA GLU A 383 5.95 -5.80 11.84
C GLU A 383 5.14 -4.84 12.72
N ASP A 384 5.83 -4.03 13.54
CA ASP A 384 5.18 -3.00 14.37
C ASP A 384 4.51 -1.91 13.52
N LEU A 385 4.99 -1.70 12.30
CA LEU A 385 4.45 -0.74 11.33
C LEU A 385 3.55 -1.39 10.27
N ALA A 386 3.12 -2.64 10.44
CA ALA A 386 2.26 -3.33 9.47
C ALA A 386 0.89 -2.66 9.27
N ALA A 387 0.43 -1.89 10.26
CA ALA A 387 -0.78 -1.06 10.18
C ALA A 387 -0.51 0.34 9.58
N ASP A 388 0.65 0.53 8.95
CA ASP A 388 1.19 1.80 8.43
C ASP A 388 1.31 2.90 9.49
N ARG A 389 1.22 2.57 10.78
CA ARG A 389 1.33 3.52 11.89
C ARG A 389 1.68 2.87 13.22
N ALA A 390 2.33 3.64 14.09
CA ALA A 390 2.54 3.31 15.49
C ALA A 390 2.46 4.56 16.37
N THR A 391 2.15 4.42 17.65
CA THR A 391 2.20 5.53 18.62
C THR A 391 2.72 5.05 19.96
N GLU A 392 3.72 5.73 20.51
CA GLU A 392 4.32 5.39 21.80
C GLU A 392 4.58 6.64 22.65
N ALA A 393 4.46 6.51 23.97
CA ALA A 393 4.70 7.60 24.92
C ALA A 393 6.18 7.62 25.36
N VAL A 394 6.89 8.71 25.08
CA VAL A 394 8.31 8.90 25.44
C VAL A 394 8.60 10.35 25.78
N GLY A 395 9.36 10.57 26.86
CA GLY A 395 9.80 11.92 27.26
C GLY A 395 8.66 12.91 27.58
N GLY A 396 7.47 12.40 27.92
CA GLY A 396 6.27 13.22 28.12
C GLY A 396 5.59 13.66 26.82
N SER A 397 5.91 13.04 25.69
CA SER A 397 5.24 13.20 24.41
C SER A 397 4.65 11.87 23.93
N LEU A 398 3.57 11.92 23.16
CA LEU A 398 3.18 10.84 22.27
C LEU A 398 3.92 11.03 20.95
N VAL A 399 4.71 10.03 20.57
CA VAL A 399 5.42 9.97 19.29
C VAL A 399 4.62 9.08 18.36
N THR A 400 4.11 9.65 17.26
CA THR A 400 3.33 8.94 16.25
C THR A 400 4.16 8.80 14.98
N VAL A 401 4.28 7.57 14.49
CA VAL A 401 4.91 7.25 13.20
C VAL A 401 3.81 6.90 12.22
N VAL A 402 3.88 7.44 11.00
CA VAL A 402 2.92 7.20 9.92
C VAL A 402 3.67 6.90 8.62
N VAL A 403 3.59 5.64 8.19
CA VAL A 403 4.25 5.13 6.98
C VAL A 403 3.37 5.41 5.77
N GLY A 404 3.98 5.82 4.66
CA GLY A 404 3.29 6.06 3.39
C GLY A 404 2.48 7.36 3.33
N TRP A 405 2.39 8.10 4.43
CA TRP A 405 1.71 9.39 4.43
C TRP A 405 2.64 10.52 3.96
N ASP A 406 2.45 10.96 2.73
CA ASP A 406 3.05 12.17 2.19
C ASP A 406 2.12 13.39 2.39
N ALA A 407 2.38 14.17 3.45
CA ALA A 407 1.70 15.44 3.70
C ALA A 407 2.11 16.56 2.71
N GLY A 408 3.09 16.28 1.84
CA GLY A 408 3.55 17.19 0.81
C GLY A 408 4.44 18.32 1.34
N PRO A 409 4.59 19.41 0.57
CA PRO A 409 5.60 20.44 0.81
C PRO A 409 5.38 21.26 2.09
N SER A 410 4.17 21.24 2.67
CA SER A 410 3.85 21.96 3.91
C SER A 410 3.77 21.07 5.14
N VAL A 411 4.37 19.87 5.08
CA VAL A 411 4.39 18.90 6.19
C VAL A 411 4.83 19.50 7.54
N LEU A 412 5.75 20.47 7.54
CA LEU A 412 6.21 21.08 8.80
C LEU A 412 5.26 22.15 9.36
N THR A 413 4.31 22.66 8.59
CA THR A 413 3.46 23.81 8.97
C THR A 413 1.98 23.47 9.06
N ASP A 414 1.50 22.65 8.13
CA ASP A 414 0.06 22.44 7.91
C ASP A 414 -0.41 21.11 8.47
N THR A 415 0.52 20.28 8.92
CA THR A 415 0.25 18.98 9.55
C THR A 415 -0.54 19.15 10.84
N ARG A 416 -1.53 18.29 11.05
CA ARG A 416 -2.37 18.23 12.25
C ARG A 416 -2.49 16.80 12.75
N LEU A 417 -2.53 16.65 14.06
CA LEU A 417 -2.86 15.41 14.76
C LEU A 417 -4.29 15.50 15.26
N GLU A 418 -5.10 14.48 15.02
CA GLU A 418 -6.36 14.32 15.72
C GLU A 418 -6.08 13.54 17.00
N VAL A 419 -6.38 14.17 18.14
CA VAL A 419 -6.23 13.55 19.45
C VAL A 419 -7.57 13.39 20.12
N THR A 420 -7.77 12.24 20.76
CA THR A 420 -8.95 11.97 21.58
C THR A 420 -8.54 11.95 23.04
N ALA A 421 -9.16 12.80 23.86
CA ALA A 421 -8.96 12.83 25.30
C ALA A 421 -10.32 12.89 25.99
N GLN A 422 -10.56 11.99 26.96
CA GLN A 422 -11.82 11.91 27.70
C GLN A 422 -13.06 11.76 26.76
N GLY A 423 -12.89 11.04 25.64
CA GLY A 423 -13.96 10.79 24.67
C GLY A 423 -14.29 11.97 23.74
N VAL A 424 -13.46 13.03 23.72
CA VAL A 424 -13.61 14.16 22.81
C VAL A 424 -12.42 14.22 21.86
N SER A 425 -12.69 14.09 20.57
CA SER A 425 -11.70 14.22 19.50
C SER A 425 -11.53 15.68 19.09
N ARG A 426 -10.29 16.10 18.82
CA ARG A 426 -9.97 17.42 18.30
C ARG A 426 -8.68 17.39 17.49
N TRP A 427 -8.61 18.24 16.48
CA TRP A 427 -7.37 18.51 15.77
C TRP A 427 -6.48 19.45 16.59
N VAL A 428 -5.19 19.11 16.68
CA VAL A 428 -4.14 19.91 17.33
C VAL A 428 -2.94 20.05 16.40
N GLU A 429 -2.19 21.12 16.59
CA GLU A 429 -0.87 21.28 16.01
C GLU A 429 0.09 20.32 16.75
N PRO A 430 0.90 19.53 16.02
CA PRO A 430 1.95 18.74 16.64
C PRO A 430 2.97 19.65 17.32
N ALA A 431 3.62 19.15 18.37
CA ALA A 431 4.75 19.83 19.02
C ALA A 431 5.95 19.90 18.07
N ASP A 432 6.19 18.82 17.31
CA ASP A 432 7.19 18.76 16.25
C ASP A 432 6.82 17.75 15.16
N VAL A 433 7.40 17.90 13.97
CA VAL A 433 7.15 17.06 12.80
C VAL A 433 8.44 16.82 12.03
N ALA A 434 8.65 15.58 11.60
CA ALA A 434 9.69 15.20 10.68
C ALA A 434 9.13 14.29 9.58
N GLN A 435 9.82 14.21 8.44
CA GLN A 435 9.45 13.34 7.33
C GLN A 435 10.71 12.82 6.65
N VAL A 436 10.91 11.51 6.72
CA VAL A 436 12.11 10.83 6.20
C VAL A 436 11.75 9.89 5.06
N PRO A 437 12.59 9.78 4.02
CA PRO A 437 12.41 8.74 3.00
C PRO A 437 12.72 7.36 3.58
N THR A 438 11.94 6.37 3.18
CA THR A 438 12.20 4.95 3.47
C THR A 438 13.03 4.31 2.35
N ALA A 439 13.71 3.22 2.67
CA ALA A 439 14.59 2.54 1.71
C ALA A 439 13.83 1.89 0.53
N ASP A 440 12.51 1.77 0.57
CA ASP A 440 11.69 1.33 -0.55
C ASP A 440 11.24 2.49 -1.48
N GLY A 441 11.66 3.73 -1.17
CA GLY A 441 11.29 4.94 -1.91
C GLY A 441 9.99 5.60 -1.41
N GLY A 442 9.37 5.05 -0.36
CA GLY A 442 8.27 5.71 0.34
C GLY A 442 8.74 6.87 1.25
N VAL A 443 7.79 7.40 2.02
CA VAL A 443 8.05 8.39 3.06
C VAL A 443 7.43 7.94 4.37
N THR A 444 8.07 8.28 5.48
CA THR A 444 7.49 8.14 6.81
C THR A 444 7.50 9.46 7.52
N THR A 445 6.33 9.84 8.04
CA THR A 445 6.15 11.05 8.82
C THR A 445 6.16 10.69 10.30
N VAL A 446 6.94 11.42 11.09
CA VAL A 446 7.00 11.28 12.55
C VAL A 446 6.48 12.57 13.17
N LEU A 447 5.56 12.45 14.11
CA LEU A 447 4.92 13.57 14.77
C LEU A 447 5.03 13.41 16.28
N THR A 448 5.21 14.52 16.98
CA THR A 448 5.16 14.54 18.45
C THR A 448 4.01 15.41 18.93
N VAL A 449 3.40 15.05 20.05
CA VAL A 449 2.44 15.90 20.78
C VAL A 449 2.64 15.71 22.28
N ASP A 450 2.53 16.78 23.05
CA ASP A 450 2.63 16.71 24.52
C ASP A 450 1.61 15.72 25.08
N GLU A 451 2.09 14.74 25.85
CA GLU A 451 1.26 13.71 26.44
C GLU A 451 0.34 14.30 27.51
N ALA A 452 -0.93 13.90 27.49
CA ALA A 452 -1.87 14.14 28.57
C ALA A 452 -2.58 12.84 28.98
N GLU A 453 -3.03 12.77 30.24
CA GLU A 453 -3.67 11.57 30.77
C GLU A 453 -4.88 11.13 29.92
N GLY A 454 -4.83 9.90 29.41
CA GLY A 454 -5.89 9.32 28.58
C GLY A 454 -6.02 9.92 27.18
N MET A 455 -4.99 10.64 26.71
CA MET A 455 -4.90 11.11 25.34
C MET A 455 -4.43 9.97 24.42
N THR A 456 -5.09 9.82 23.28
CA THR A 456 -4.66 8.93 22.19
C THR A 456 -4.66 9.70 20.87
N VAL A 457 -3.79 9.31 19.94
CA VAL A 457 -3.81 9.83 18.57
C VAL A 457 -4.77 8.98 17.75
N THR A 458 -5.77 9.63 17.16
CA THR A 458 -6.85 8.98 16.42
C THR A 458 -6.89 9.38 14.96
N GLY A 459 -5.97 10.22 14.48
CA GLY A 459 -5.93 10.65 13.08
C GLY A 459 -4.73 11.54 12.79
N VAL A 460 -4.40 11.65 11.51
CA VAL A 460 -3.50 12.67 10.97
C VAL A 460 -4.12 13.34 9.75
N GLY A 461 -3.71 14.57 9.46
CA GLY A 461 -4.24 15.34 8.35
C GLY A 461 -3.42 16.58 8.06
N VAL A 462 -3.80 17.28 7.00
CA VAL A 462 -3.22 18.57 6.58
C VAL A 462 -4.29 19.64 6.52
N VAL A 463 -3.94 20.88 6.89
CA VAL A 463 -4.83 22.03 6.69
C VAL A 463 -5.02 22.26 5.20
N ALA A 464 -6.27 22.19 4.72
CA ALA A 464 -6.61 22.34 3.31
C ALA A 464 -6.89 23.78 2.90
N ASP A 465 -7.41 24.59 3.83
CA ASP A 465 -7.59 26.02 3.66
C ASP A 465 -7.19 26.73 4.96
N GLU A 466 -6.14 27.54 4.89
CA GLU A 466 -5.64 28.34 6.02
C GLU A 466 -6.68 29.34 6.54
N ASP A 467 -7.69 29.73 5.74
CA ASP A 467 -8.70 30.73 6.13
C ASP A 467 -9.85 30.14 6.96
N ASP A 468 -10.12 28.82 6.87
CA ASP A 468 -11.22 28.13 7.58
C ASP A 468 -10.72 27.07 8.57
N ASP A 469 -9.40 26.94 8.75
CA ASP A 469 -8.75 25.90 9.58
C ASP A 469 -9.27 24.48 9.27
N SER A 470 -9.76 24.25 8.06
CA SER A 470 -10.32 22.96 7.66
C SER A 470 -9.20 21.96 7.48
N VAL A 471 -9.29 20.81 8.16
CA VAL A 471 -8.29 19.74 8.07
C VAL A 471 -8.81 18.64 7.16
N VAL A 472 -8.05 18.32 6.12
CA VAL A 472 -8.25 17.11 5.32
C VAL A 472 -7.51 15.98 6.02
N ARG A 473 -8.29 15.07 6.58
CA ARG A 473 -7.80 13.84 7.19
C ARG A 473 -7.14 12.97 6.12
N TRP A 474 -6.07 12.27 6.49
CA TRP A 474 -5.47 11.24 5.64
C TRP A 474 -6.36 10.00 5.59
N ASP A 475 -6.79 9.62 4.38
CA ASP A 475 -7.69 8.48 4.15
C ASP A 475 -7.07 7.13 4.53
N GLY A 476 -5.73 7.05 4.63
CA GLY A 476 -5.02 5.85 5.13
C GLY A 476 -5.19 5.63 6.65
N TRP A 477 -5.75 6.61 7.36
CA TRP A 477 -6.04 6.47 8.79
C TRP A 477 -7.44 5.93 9.04
N GLU A 478 -7.58 4.60 9.01
CA GLU A 478 -8.79 3.92 9.47
C GLU A 478 -8.96 4.12 10.99
N PRO A 479 -10.03 4.79 11.46
CA PRO A 479 -10.23 5.07 12.86
C PRO A 479 -10.42 3.77 13.66
N LEU A 480 -9.68 3.64 14.76
CA LEU A 480 -9.99 2.67 15.80
C LEU A 480 -11.32 3.09 16.45
N LEU A 481 -12.35 2.26 16.28
CA LEU A 481 -13.66 2.46 16.89
C LEU A 481 -13.56 2.32 18.41
N ALA A 482 -12.86 1.28 18.88
CA ALA A 482 -12.65 1.00 20.30
C ALA A 482 -11.50 0.02 20.49
N THR A 483 -10.87 0.05 21.67
CA THR A 483 -9.98 -1.02 22.16
C THR A 483 -10.56 -1.57 23.45
N ALA A 484 -10.83 -2.87 23.50
CA ALA A 484 -11.36 -3.54 24.69
C ALA A 484 -10.88 -4.99 24.78
N ASP A 485 -10.43 -5.40 25.97
CA ASP A 485 -9.89 -6.75 26.27
C ASP A 485 -8.82 -7.23 25.27
N GLY A 486 -7.93 -6.32 24.88
CA GLY A 486 -6.85 -6.61 23.93
C GLY A 486 -7.32 -6.75 22.48
N VAL A 487 -8.53 -6.28 22.17
CA VAL A 487 -9.09 -6.30 20.81
C VAL A 487 -9.43 -4.92 20.34
N ASP A 488 -8.83 -4.59 19.20
CA ASP A 488 -9.03 -3.35 18.47
C ASP A 488 -10.18 -3.54 17.48
N TRP A 489 -11.13 -2.62 17.49
CA TRP A 489 -12.29 -2.64 16.63
C TRP A 489 -12.11 -1.59 15.56
N GLN A 490 -12.21 -1.98 14.29
CA GLN A 490 -12.06 -1.08 13.16
C GLN A 490 -13.27 -1.21 12.24
N GLU A 491 -13.60 -0.14 11.53
CA GLU A 491 -14.62 -0.17 10.49
C GLU A 491 -13.97 -0.32 9.11
N ILE A 492 -14.13 -1.48 8.49
CA ILE A 492 -13.57 -1.79 7.17
C ILE A 492 -14.72 -2.01 6.20
N GLU A 493 -14.80 -1.17 5.17
CA GLU A 493 -15.87 -1.21 4.16
C GLU A 493 -17.28 -1.19 4.77
N GLY A 494 -17.49 -0.42 5.85
CA GLY A 494 -18.78 -0.33 6.57
C GLY A 494 -19.06 -1.53 7.48
N ARG A 495 -18.02 -2.26 7.90
CA ARG A 495 -18.15 -3.44 8.77
C ARG A 495 -17.24 -3.34 9.97
N VAL A 496 -17.77 -3.70 11.12
CA VAL A 496 -16.98 -3.81 12.35
C VAL A 496 -16.13 -5.09 12.30
N VAL A 497 -14.81 -4.92 12.21
CA VAL A 497 -13.82 -6.01 12.17
C VAL A 497 -12.99 -5.97 13.46
N PRO A 498 -12.90 -7.08 14.21
CA PRO A 498 -12.00 -7.21 15.33
C PRO A 498 -10.56 -7.51 14.88
N PHE A 499 -9.61 -6.87 15.55
CA PHE A 499 -8.17 -7.04 15.40
C PHE A 499 -7.57 -7.50 16.73
N VAL A 500 -6.66 -8.46 16.67
CA VAL A 500 -5.89 -8.95 17.83
C VAL A 500 -4.42 -8.88 17.46
N ASP A 501 -3.61 -8.23 18.31
CA ASP A 501 -2.17 -8.05 18.07
C ASP A 501 -1.88 -7.43 16.68
N GLY A 502 -2.72 -6.49 16.24
CA GLY A 502 -2.60 -5.83 14.93
C GLY A 502 -3.10 -6.65 13.73
N GLU A 503 -3.48 -7.91 13.91
CA GLU A 503 -4.02 -8.75 12.84
C GLU A 503 -5.55 -8.81 12.85
N ALA A 504 -6.17 -8.62 11.69
CA ALA A 504 -7.61 -8.79 11.53
C ALA A 504 -8.00 -10.24 11.77
N LEU A 505 -9.00 -10.48 12.63
CA LEU A 505 -9.52 -11.83 12.83
C LEU A 505 -10.25 -12.31 11.57
N GLN A 506 -10.16 -13.61 11.31
CA GLN A 506 -10.77 -14.22 10.12
C GLN A 506 -12.28 -14.38 10.28
N ASP A 507 -13.06 -13.77 9.38
CA ASP A 507 -14.49 -14.09 9.23
C ASP A 507 -14.66 -15.52 8.71
N VAL A 508 -15.37 -16.35 9.47
CA VAL A 508 -15.65 -17.75 9.16
C VAL A 508 -16.79 -17.91 8.14
N GLY A 509 -17.52 -16.83 7.84
CA GLY A 509 -18.43 -16.78 6.68
C GLY A 509 -19.63 -17.72 6.77
N LEU A 510 -20.31 -17.78 7.92
CA LEU A 510 -21.49 -18.62 8.10
C LEU A 510 -22.74 -17.97 7.49
N ALA A 511 -23.09 -18.38 6.26
CA ALA A 511 -24.22 -17.82 5.51
C ALA A 511 -25.55 -17.81 6.27
N SER A 512 -25.78 -18.78 7.17
CA SER A 512 -27.01 -18.90 7.97
C SER A 512 -27.14 -17.91 9.14
N LEU A 513 -26.10 -17.09 9.39
CA LEU A 513 -26.14 -16.02 10.38
C LEU A 513 -26.62 -14.68 9.80
N GLY A 514 -27.01 -14.61 8.53
CA GLY A 514 -27.50 -13.40 7.89
C GLY A 514 -26.48 -12.27 7.89
N GLU A 515 -26.82 -11.14 8.51
CA GLU A 515 -25.93 -9.98 8.63
C GLU A 515 -24.93 -10.09 9.79
N ALA A 516 -25.14 -11.01 10.74
CA ALA A 516 -24.17 -11.26 11.78
C ALA A 516 -22.92 -11.96 11.20
N ARG A 517 -21.77 -11.73 11.83
CA ARG A 517 -20.46 -12.23 11.40
C ARG A 517 -19.80 -12.97 12.54
N LEU A 518 -19.16 -14.08 12.24
CA LEU A 518 -18.43 -14.88 13.22
C LEU A 518 -16.94 -14.81 12.89
N TYR A 519 -16.17 -14.23 13.80
CA TYR A 519 -14.73 -14.12 13.67
C TYR A 519 -14.06 -15.19 14.52
N ALA A 520 -13.22 -16.00 13.89
CA ALA A 520 -12.45 -17.02 14.61
C ALA A 520 -11.39 -16.36 15.49
N ALA A 521 -11.28 -16.83 16.72
CA ALA A 521 -10.20 -16.43 17.61
C ALA A 521 -8.84 -16.75 16.99
N SER A 522 -7.86 -15.85 17.13
CA SER A 522 -6.45 -16.26 17.07
C SER A 522 -6.14 -17.21 18.25
N ASP A 523 -5.08 -18.00 18.11
CA ASP A 523 -4.65 -18.97 19.15
C ASP A 523 -4.48 -18.33 20.55
N SER A 524 -4.28 -17.01 20.62
CA SER A 524 -4.07 -16.25 21.85
C SER A 524 -5.36 -15.91 22.63
N ARG A 525 -6.51 -15.74 21.97
CA ARG A 525 -7.75 -15.30 22.65
C ARG A 525 -8.60 -16.47 23.17
N GLY A 526 -8.62 -17.59 22.45
CA GLY A 526 -9.31 -18.82 22.86
C GLY A 526 -10.84 -18.81 22.74
N GLU A 527 -11.47 -17.71 22.28
CA GLU A 527 -12.92 -17.57 22.07
C GLU A 527 -13.23 -16.84 20.75
N ASP A 528 -14.19 -17.36 19.99
CA ASP A 528 -14.69 -16.74 18.76
C ASP A 528 -15.60 -15.54 19.08
N LEU A 529 -15.70 -14.59 18.15
CA LEU A 529 -16.49 -13.37 18.32
C LEU A 529 -17.65 -13.32 17.33
N LEU A 530 -18.87 -13.35 17.85
CA LEU A 530 -20.09 -13.11 17.09
C LEU A 530 -20.42 -11.62 17.12
N VAL A 531 -20.23 -10.95 15.99
CA VAL A 531 -20.52 -9.53 15.79
C VAL A 531 -21.90 -9.41 15.14
N MET A 532 -22.83 -8.76 15.84
CA MET A 532 -24.21 -8.58 15.38
C MET A 532 -24.35 -7.33 14.49
N PRO A 533 -25.39 -7.25 13.62
CA PRO A 533 -25.66 -6.02 12.89
C PRO A 533 -25.99 -4.83 13.82
N PRO A 534 -25.76 -3.59 13.37
CA PRO A 534 -26.08 -2.39 14.14
C PRO A 534 -27.58 -2.30 14.45
N GLY A 535 -27.90 -1.62 15.56
CA GLY A 535 -29.27 -1.41 16.01
C GLY A 535 -29.76 -2.40 17.09
N LEU A 536 -28.91 -3.34 17.50
CA LEU A 536 -29.14 -4.12 18.71
C LEU A 536 -28.52 -3.44 19.94
N GLY A 537 -29.26 -3.43 21.05
CA GLY A 537 -28.79 -2.90 22.34
C GLY A 537 -28.21 -3.97 23.26
N ALA A 538 -27.53 -3.54 24.32
CA ALA A 538 -26.94 -4.43 25.34
C ALA A 538 -27.98 -5.34 26.04
N ASP A 539 -29.23 -4.87 26.13
CA ASP A 539 -30.33 -5.60 26.75
C ASP A 539 -31.03 -6.56 25.78
N ASP A 540 -30.72 -6.49 24.48
CA ASP A 540 -31.29 -7.39 23.49
C ASP A 540 -30.82 -8.82 23.75
N ARG A 541 -31.63 -9.78 23.32
CA ARG A 541 -31.37 -11.20 23.55
C ARG A 541 -31.08 -11.89 22.23
N VAL A 542 -30.01 -12.68 22.21
CA VAL A 542 -29.63 -13.53 21.09
C VAL A 542 -29.76 -14.99 21.54
N LEU A 543 -30.38 -15.82 20.72
CA LEU A 543 -30.57 -17.25 20.95
C LEU A 543 -30.07 -18.03 19.73
N PRO A 544 -28.94 -18.74 19.84
CA PRO A 544 -28.51 -19.67 18.80
C PRO A 544 -29.46 -20.87 18.71
N LEU A 545 -29.80 -21.25 17.48
CA LEU A 545 -30.57 -22.43 17.13
C LEU A 545 -29.67 -23.36 16.33
N LEU A 546 -29.30 -24.48 16.96
CA LEU A 546 -28.40 -25.46 16.36
C LEU A 546 -29.21 -26.50 15.60
N ARG A 547 -28.89 -26.70 14.32
CA ARG A 547 -29.54 -27.71 13.50
C ARG A 547 -29.00 -29.10 13.79
N LYS A 548 -29.90 -30.06 14.00
CA LYS A 548 -29.59 -31.47 14.26
C LYS A 548 -30.44 -32.38 13.38
N GLY A 549 -30.05 -32.48 12.11
CA GLY A 549 -30.87 -33.17 11.10
C GLY A 549 -32.16 -32.39 10.82
N ASP A 550 -33.29 -33.01 11.17
CA ASP A 550 -34.64 -32.47 10.97
C ASP A 550 -35.22 -31.79 12.23
N SER A 551 -34.36 -31.46 13.20
CA SER A 551 -34.75 -30.68 14.39
C SER A 551 -33.83 -29.48 14.60
N LEU A 552 -34.33 -28.53 15.40
CA LEU A 552 -33.57 -27.40 15.92
C LEU A 552 -33.53 -27.49 17.44
N ASP A 553 -32.35 -27.27 18.03
CA ASP A 553 -32.16 -27.22 19.48
C ASP A 553 -31.75 -25.80 19.90
N PRO A 554 -32.41 -25.19 20.90
CA PRO A 554 -31.99 -23.89 21.43
C PRO A 554 -30.72 -24.06 22.25
N ALA A 555 -29.70 -23.25 21.98
CA ALA A 555 -28.38 -23.38 22.60
C ALA A 555 -27.88 -22.06 23.21
N PRO A 556 -28.58 -21.48 24.20
CA PRO A 556 -28.17 -20.22 24.82
C PRO A 556 -26.83 -20.33 25.54
N TRP A 557 -26.44 -21.54 25.95
CA TRP A 557 -25.18 -21.82 26.64
C TRP A 557 -23.93 -21.67 25.74
N VAL A 558 -24.13 -21.54 24.42
CA VAL A 558 -23.05 -21.31 23.44
C VAL A 558 -22.54 -19.86 23.52
N LEU A 559 -23.37 -18.95 24.02
CA LEU A 559 -23.04 -17.54 24.18
C LEU A 559 -22.35 -17.32 25.54
N GLY A 560 -21.23 -16.61 25.49
CA GLY A 560 -20.48 -16.12 26.64
C GLY A 560 -20.88 -14.68 26.99
N ASP A 561 -19.90 -13.89 27.37
CA ASP A 561 -20.10 -12.49 27.72
C ASP A 561 -20.42 -11.65 26.46
N ASN A 562 -21.10 -10.52 26.67
CA ASN A 562 -21.44 -9.59 25.60
C ASN A 562 -20.97 -8.17 25.90
N ARG A 563 -20.82 -7.37 24.85
CA ARG A 563 -20.38 -5.98 24.94
C ARG A 563 -20.97 -5.15 23.81
N MET A 564 -21.02 -3.83 23.99
CA MET A 564 -21.37 -2.88 22.95
C MET A 564 -20.14 -2.19 22.40
N VAL A 565 -20.07 -2.06 21.07
CA VAL A 565 -19.09 -1.26 20.35
C VAL A 565 -19.86 -0.16 19.63
N GLU A 566 -19.54 1.10 19.92
CA GLU A 566 -20.17 2.24 19.25
C GLU A 566 -19.56 2.42 17.84
N THR A 567 -20.41 2.64 16.83
CA THR A 567 -20.01 2.88 15.43
C THR A 567 -20.77 4.07 14.85
N GLU A 568 -20.39 4.54 13.66
CA GLU A 568 -21.12 5.62 12.99
C GLU A 568 -22.57 5.24 12.65
N ASP A 569 -22.81 3.98 12.28
CA ASP A 569 -24.13 3.43 11.95
C ASP A 569 -24.96 3.05 13.19
N GLY A 570 -24.38 3.15 14.38
CA GLY A 570 -25.02 2.86 15.66
C GLY A 570 -24.36 1.71 16.41
N PRO A 571 -24.79 1.43 17.65
CA PRO A 571 -24.11 0.47 18.50
C PRO A 571 -24.25 -0.95 17.95
N VAL A 572 -23.14 -1.69 17.98
CA VAL A 572 -23.01 -3.09 17.56
C VAL A 572 -22.82 -3.97 18.79
N LEU A 573 -23.65 -5.02 18.89
CA LEU A 573 -23.55 -6.03 19.94
C LEU A 573 -22.52 -7.08 19.54
N VAL A 574 -21.51 -7.29 20.38
CA VAL A 574 -20.51 -8.35 20.23
C VAL A 574 -20.73 -9.39 21.32
N VAL A 575 -20.76 -10.66 20.95
CA VAL A 575 -20.96 -11.79 21.86
C VAL A 575 -19.83 -12.78 21.72
N GLU A 576 -19.22 -13.17 22.83
CA GLU A 576 -18.19 -14.22 22.85
C GLU A 576 -18.84 -15.60 22.69
N THR A 577 -18.16 -16.50 22.00
CA THR A 577 -18.61 -17.88 21.84
C THR A 577 -17.43 -18.85 21.86
N ALA A 578 -17.64 -20.02 22.46
CA ALA A 578 -16.59 -21.03 22.48
C ALA A 578 -16.23 -21.47 21.05
N PRO A 579 -14.94 -21.70 20.74
CA PRO A 579 -14.51 -21.94 19.37
C PRO A 579 -15.22 -23.11 18.70
N GLY A 580 -15.72 -22.88 17.48
CA GLY A 580 -16.36 -23.90 16.66
C GLY A 580 -17.73 -24.39 17.17
N MET A 581 -18.32 -23.72 18.16
CA MET A 581 -19.66 -24.06 18.64
C MET A 581 -20.79 -23.60 17.70
N LEU A 582 -20.58 -22.49 16.99
CA LEU A 582 -21.44 -22.06 15.90
C LEU A 582 -20.89 -22.66 14.59
N THR A 583 -21.77 -23.28 13.81
CA THR A 583 -21.42 -24.03 12.59
C THR A 583 -22.39 -23.73 11.46
N GLU A 584 -22.07 -24.17 10.24
CA GLU A 584 -22.97 -24.05 9.09
C GLU A 584 -24.36 -24.63 9.41
N GLY A 585 -25.41 -23.84 9.16
CA GLY A 585 -26.79 -24.19 9.51
C GLY A 585 -27.24 -23.72 10.90
N THR A 586 -26.37 -23.07 11.66
CA THR A 586 -26.76 -22.33 12.87
C THR A 586 -27.57 -21.09 12.48
N GLN A 587 -28.69 -20.88 13.15
CA GLN A 587 -29.51 -19.67 12.98
C GLN A 587 -29.59 -18.90 14.29
N LEU A 588 -29.78 -17.58 14.19
CA LEU A 588 -29.92 -16.71 15.36
C LEU A 588 -31.36 -16.24 15.47
N ALA A 589 -31.96 -16.42 16.64
CA ALA A 589 -33.17 -15.72 17.01
C ALA A 589 -32.79 -14.53 17.88
N VAL A 590 -33.34 -13.36 17.59
CA VAL A 590 -33.07 -12.11 18.32
C VAL A 590 -34.37 -11.54 18.86
N ARG A 591 -34.30 -10.98 20.08
CA ARG A 591 -35.39 -10.26 20.71
C ARG A 591 -34.91 -8.89 21.21
N PRO A 592 -35.37 -7.79 20.59
CA PRO A 592 -35.05 -6.45 21.06
C PRO A 592 -35.68 -6.14 22.42
N ALA A 593 -34.93 -5.53 23.33
CA ALA A 593 -35.41 -5.07 24.63
C ALA A 593 -36.32 -3.83 24.52
N SER A 594 -36.10 -3.00 23.51
CA SER A 594 -36.86 -1.76 23.24
C SER A 594 -38.37 -1.99 22.95
N ALA A 595 -38.77 -3.23 22.65
CA ALA A 595 -40.17 -3.62 22.49
C ALA A 595 -40.99 -3.43 23.78
N VAL A 596 -40.36 -3.58 24.96
CA VAL A 596 -41.02 -3.43 26.27
C VAL A 596 -41.43 -1.97 26.53
N GLU A 597 -40.59 -1.01 26.13
CA GLU A 597 -40.82 0.41 26.41
C GLU A 597 -41.98 1.02 25.62
N HIS A 598 -42.36 0.40 24.49
CA HIS A 598 -43.40 0.89 23.59
C HIS A 598 -44.74 0.16 23.74
N GLY A 599 -44.88 -0.76 24.71
CA GLY A 599 -46.10 -1.55 24.90
C GLY A 599 -46.39 -2.51 23.74
N VAL A 600 -45.36 -2.88 22.99
CA VAL A 600 -45.43 -3.91 21.95
C VAL A 600 -45.13 -5.25 22.60
N ASP A 601 -45.86 -6.29 22.20
CA ASP A 601 -45.61 -7.64 22.69
C ASP A 601 -44.16 -8.07 22.38
N LEU A 602 -43.47 -8.65 23.37
CA LEU A 602 -42.11 -9.16 23.24
C LEU A 602 -42.05 -10.29 22.20
N THR A 603 -41.73 -9.98 20.95
CA THR A 603 -41.59 -10.96 19.88
C THR A 603 -40.14 -11.27 19.56
N TRP A 604 -39.84 -12.55 19.33
CA TRP A 604 -38.61 -13.00 18.72
C TRP A 604 -38.67 -12.80 17.20
N THR A 605 -37.53 -12.52 16.58
CA THR A 605 -37.31 -12.49 15.13
C THR A 605 -36.16 -13.45 14.79
N LEU A 606 -36.20 -14.07 13.62
CA LEU A 606 -35.11 -14.91 13.13
C LEU A 606 -34.21 -14.07 12.21
N LEU A 607 -32.93 -13.96 12.56
CA LEU A 607 -31.96 -13.25 11.74
C LEU A 607 -31.81 -13.97 10.39
N ASP A 608 -31.57 -13.21 9.32
CA ASP A 608 -31.56 -13.67 7.91
C ASP A 608 -32.93 -13.99 7.29
N SER A 609 -34.03 -13.87 8.04
CA SER A 609 -35.36 -13.96 7.43
C SER A 609 -35.74 -12.64 6.75
N ASP A 610 -35.88 -12.66 5.42
CA ASP A 610 -36.48 -11.55 4.66
C ASP A 610 -37.96 -11.36 5.04
N ARG A 611 -38.56 -12.36 5.71
CA ARG A 611 -39.95 -12.41 6.15
C ARG A 611 -40.04 -13.08 7.52
N SER A 612 -40.21 -12.28 8.57
CA SER A 612 -40.64 -12.79 9.88
C SER A 612 -42.10 -12.42 10.14
N GLY A 613 -42.88 -13.38 10.62
CA GLY A 613 -44.26 -13.14 11.07
C GLY A 613 -44.50 -13.79 12.42
N SER A 614 -45.35 -13.17 13.24
CA SER A 614 -45.75 -13.70 14.53
C SER A 614 -47.27 -13.77 14.66
N MET A 615 -47.78 -14.80 15.30
CA MET A 615 -49.20 -14.93 15.64
C MET A 615 -49.38 -15.46 17.06
N VAL A 616 -50.41 -14.99 17.76
CA VAL A 616 -50.79 -15.51 19.07
C VAL A 616 -51.75 -16.69 18.89
N ILE A 617 -51.49 -17.79 19.60
CA ILE A 617 -52.33 -18.99 19.67
C ILE A 617 -52.90 -19.16 21.08
N GLU A 618 -53.73 -20.19 21.28
CA GLU A 618 -54.36 -20.47 22.57
C GLU A 618 -53.33 -20.66 23.70
N GLY A 619 -53.63 -20.11 24.88
CA GLY A 619 -52.74 -20.17 26.06
C GLY A 619 -51.72 -19.04 26.13
N ASP A 620 -51.96 -17.92 25.44
CA ASP A 620 -51.05 -16.78 25.34
C ASP A 620 -49.66 -17.21 24.84
N LEU A 621 -49.61 -18.15 23.90
CA LEU A 621 -48.38 -18.55 23.22
C LEU A 621 -48.27 -17.81 21.89
N VAL A 622 -47.05 -17.48 21.50
CA VAL A 622 -46.71 -16.86 20.23
C VAL A 622 -45.98 -17.87 19.37
N VAL A 623 -46.39 -17.97 18.11
CA VAL A 623 -45.69 -18.69 17.06
C VAL A 623 -45.06 -17.67 16.12
N THR A 624 -43.75 -17.72 15.94
CA THR A 624 -43.01 -16.88 14.97
C THR A 624 -42.38 -17.76 13.91
N ALA A 625 -42.60 -17.47 12.63
CA ALA A 625 -41.91 -18.14 11.52
C ALA A 625 -40.94 -17.16 10.83
N GLY A 626 -39.76 -17.66 10.46
CA GLY A 626 -38.76 -16.92 9.69
C GLY A 626 -38.82 -17.17 8.18
N GLY A 627 -39.83 -17.89 7.70
CA GLY A 627 -39.97 -18.21 6.29
C GLY A 627 -41.14 -19.14 6.04
N SER A 628 -41.53 -19.29 4.78
CA SER A 628 -42.69 -20.08 4.36
C SER A 628 -42.32 -21.40 3.66
N ALA A 629 -41.03 -21.68 3.45
CA ALA A 629 -40.57 -22.91 2.81
C ALA A 629 -40.49 -24.07 3.80
N ALA A 630 -40.64 -25.29 3.30
CA ALA A 630 -40.44 -26.48 4.10
C ALA A 630 -38.99 -26.54 4.61
N GLY A 631 -38.81 -26.75 5.91
CA GLY A 631 -37.50 -26.71 6.56
C GLY A 631 -37.05 -25.32 7.01
N ASP A 632 -37.86 -24.27 6.86
CA ASP A 632 -37.59 -22.98 7.48
C ASP A 632 -37.81 -23.04 9.00
N PRO A 633 -37.05 -22.28 9.79
CA PRO A 633 -37.22 -22.19 11.24
C PRO A 633 -38.52 -21.51 11.66
N TRP A 634 -39.07 -21.97 12.77
CA TRP A 634 -40.11 -21.28 13.53
C TRP A 634 -39.90 -21.49 15.04
N LEU A 635 -40.50 -20.62 15.84
CA LEU A 635 -40.38 -20.57 17.30
C LEU A 635 -41.77 -20.57 17.93
N MET A 636 -41.92 -21.24 19.07
CA MET A 636 -43.06 -21.11 19.97
C MET A 636 -42.60 -20.68 21.37
N TYR A 637 -43.24 -19.67 21.96
CA TYR A 637 -42.87 -19.12 23.27
C TYR A 637 -44.06 -18.41 23.93
N PRO A 638 -44.09 -18.22 25.26
CA PRO A 638 -45.17 -17.47 25.90
C PRO A 638 -45.08 -15.97 25.63
N LEU A 639 -46.24 -15.35 25.47
CA LEU A 639 -46.39 -13.92 25.28
C LEU A 639 -45.87 -13.17 26.50
N GLY A 640 -44.95 -12.23 26.29
CA GLY A 640 -44.41 -11.38 27.34
C GLY A 640 -43.42 -12.07 28.30
N ASP A 641 -43.00 -13.30 28.02
CA ASP A 641 -42.06 -14.02 28.88
C ASP A 641 -40.65 -13.43 28.79
N ASP A 642 -40.15 -12.93 29.92
CA ASP A 642 -38.81 -12.35 30.07
C ASP A 642 -37.80 -13.33 30.68
N SER A 643 -38.19 -14.59 30.95
CA SER A 643 -37.38 -15.61 31.63
C SER A 643 -36.21 -16.12 30.78
N TRP A 644 -35.29 -15.21 30.51
CA TRP A 644 -33.97 -15.48 29.97
C TRP A 644 -33.03 -15.78 31.13
N GLY A 645 -32.41 -16.96 31.17
CA GLY A 645 -31.22 -17.17 32.01
C GLY A 645 -31.40 -17.87 33.36
N SER A 646 -32.47 -18.60 33.63
CA SER A 646 -32.33 -19.67 34.63
C SER A 646 -31.58 -20.83 33.98
N THR A 647 -30.38 -21.14 34.49
CA THR A 647 -29.64 -22.37 34.18
C THR A 647 -30.44 -23.64 34.46
N SER A 648 -31.65 -23.55 35.04
CA SER A 648 -32.65 -24.62 35.01
C SER A 648 -33.38 -24.66 33.66
N THR A 649 -32.85 -25.38 32.66
CA THR A 649 -33.55 -26.13 31.58
C THR A 649 -34.85 -25.61 30.92
N SER A 650 -35.30 -24.39 31.14
CA SER A 650 -36.58 -23.86 30.65
C SER A 650 -36.36 -22.54 29.95
N VAL A 651 -35.55 -22.53 28.90
CA VAL A 651 -35.81 -21.57 27.83
C VAL A 651 -37.24 -21.85 27.37
N ALA A 652 -38.13 -20.87 27.50
CA ALA A 652 -39.53 -21.03 27.09
C ALA A 652 -39.69 -21.03 25.56
N VAL A 653 -38.62 -20.75 24.82
CA VAL A 653 -38.60 -20.88 23.37
C VAL A 653 -38.46 -22.34 22.95
N ARG A 654 -39.36 -22.76 22.07
CA ARG A 654 -39.44 -24.09 21.46
C ARG A 654 -39.28 -23.94 19.95
N PRO A 655 -38.08 -24.14 19.41
CA PRO A 655 -37.87 -24.04 17.97
C PRO A 655 -38.42 -25.27 17.26
N GLY A 656 -38.70 -25.12 15.97
CA GLY A 656 -39.08 -26.20 15.07
C GLY A 656 -38.83 -25.83 13.62
N LEU A 657 -39.03 -26.80 12.73
CA LEU A 657 -38.93 -26.64 11.28
C LEU A 657 -40.32 -26.74 10.63
N VAL A 658 -40.59 -25.88 9.65
CA VAL A 658 -41.85 -25.86 8.90
C VAL A 658 -42.05 -27.21 8.21
N GLY A 659 -43.18 -27.87 8.48
CA GLY A 659 -43.54 -29.18 7.94
C GLY A 659 -42.81 -30.38 8.55
N ALA A 660 -41.90 -30.17 9.51
CA ALA A 660 -41.05 -31.22 10.04
C ALA A 660 -41.02 -31.32 11.58
N THR A 661 -41.60 -30.36 12.30
CA THR A 661 -41.60 -30.38 13.76
C THR A 661 -42.98 -30.12 14.35
N LEU A 662 -43.34 -30.91 15.36
CA LEU A 662 -44.45 -30.67 16.28
C LEU A 662 -43.86 -30.28 17.63
N SER A 663 -43.99 -29.01 18.02
CA SER A 663 -43.44 -28.50 19.27
C SER A 663 -44.48 -28.53 20.39
N GLU A 664 -43.99 -28.60 21.62
CA GLU A 664 -44.84 -28.66 22.81
C GLU A 664 -44.48 -27.62 23.87
N PHE A 665 -45.49 -27.16 24.60
CA PHE A 665 -45.37 -26.27 25.74
C PHE A 665 -46.20 -26.78 26.91
N GLY A 666 -45.59 -26.91 28.09
CA GLY A 666 -46.30 -27.38 29.29
C GLY A 666 -47.10 -26.26 29.95
N ASP A 667 -48.30 -26.55 30.41
CA ASP A 667 -49.07 -25.61 31.23
C ASP A 667 -48.43 -25.47 32.63
N ALA A 668 -47.96 -24.27 32.96
CA ALA A 668 -47.41 -23.97 34.29
C ALA A 668 -48.48 -24.09 35.40
N THR A 669 -49.76 -23.98 35.05
CA THR A 669 -50.87 -23.92 36.01
C THR A 669 -51.48 -25.28 36.36
N GLY A 670 -51.12 -26.37 35.66
CA GLY A 670 -51.67 -27.70 35.94
C GLY A 670 -50.85 -28.86 35.36
N PRO A 671 -50.42 -29.85 36.18
CA PRO A 671 -49.72 -31.02 35.67
C PRO A 671 -50.65 -31.85 34.79
N GLY A 672 -50.27 -32.04 33.52
CA GLY A 672 -50.98 -32.89 32.56
C GLY A 672 -51.58 -32.17 31.37
N ARG A 673 -51.69 -30.83 31.38
CA ARG A 673 -52.11 -30.07 30.20
C ARG A 673 -50.90 -29.63 29.36
N LEU A 674 -50.97 -29.89 28.06
CA LEU A 674 -49.94 -29.65 27.07
C LEU A 674 -50.52 -28.82 25.93
N TYR A 675 -49.84 -27.74 25.57
CA TYR A 675 -50.07 -27.03 24.32
C TYR A 675 -49.14 -27.62 23.26
N VAL A 676 -49.67 -27.96 22.10
CA VAL A 676 -48.88 -28.41 20.96
C VAL A 676 -49.15 -27.53 19.76
N ALA A 677 -48.11 -27.28 18.96
CA ALA A 677 -48.22 -26.52 17.73
C ALA A 677 -47.29 -27.10 16.66
N ALA A 678 -47.73 -27.05 15.41
CA ALA A 678 -46.91 -27.27 14.23
C ALA A 678 -47.20 -26.17 13.22
N VAL A 679 -46.14 -25.71 12.55
CA VAL A 679 -46.23 -24.79 11.40
C VAL A 679 -46.06 -25.63 10.14
N LEU A 680 -47.05 -25.60 9.25
CA LEU A 680 -47.08 -26.40 8.03
C LEU A 680 -47.23 -25.50 6.79
N PRO A 681 -46.80 -25.96 5.61
CA PRO A 681 -47.23 -25.37 4.36
C PRO A 681 -48.75 -25.40 4.22
N GLU A 682 -49.36 -24.34 3.70
CA GLU A 682 -50.80 -24.24 3.48
C GLU A 682 -51.34 -25.47 2.70
N GLY A 683 -52.37 -26.12 3.26
CA GLY A 683 -53.02 -27.29 2.64
C GLY A 683 -52.40 -28.65 2.99
N SER A 684 -51.55 -28.72 4.02
CA SER A 684 -50.89 -29.96 4.48
C SER A 684 -51.83 -30.93 5.22
N ALA A 685 -53.10 -30.56 5.45
CA ALA A 685 -54.17 -31.44 5.95
C ALA A 685 -53.83 -32.20 7.26
N GLY A 686 -53.02 -31.59 8.13
CA GLY A 686 -52.55 -32.24 9.36
C GLY A 686 -53.69 -32.61 10.32
N GLU A 687 -53.79 -33.89 10.67
CA GLU A 687 -54.76 -34.44 11.64
C GLU A 687 -54.05 -34.87 12.93
N LEU A 688 -54.59 -34.45 14.08
CA LEU A 688 -54.04 -34.82 15.38
C LEU A 688 -54.35 -36.28 15.73
N VAL A 689 -53.31 -37.06 15.97
CA VAL A 689 -53.40 -38.44 16.45
C VAL A 689 -53.12 -38.48 17.94
N LEU A 690 -54.05 -39.04 18.72
CA LEU A 690 -53.93 -39.16 20.18
C LEU A 690 -53.81 -40.62 20.62
N ALA A 691 -52.92 -40.87 21.57
CA ALA A 691 -52.78 -42.18 22.18
C ALA A 691 -53.94 -42.50 23.14
N PRO A 692 -54.22 -43.78 23.40
CA PRO A 692 -55.22 -44.18 24.38
C PRO A 692 -54.91 -43.58 25.77
N GLY A 693 -55.81 -42.74 26.27
CA GLY A 693 -55.69 -42.08 27.58
C GLY A 693 -55.42 -40.58 27.51
N ALA A 694 -54.93 -40.07 26.36
CA ALA A 694 -54.87 -38.65 26.09
C ALA A 694 -56.26 -38.13 25.66
N ARG A 695 -56.56 -36.87 25.99
CA ARG A 695 -57.83 -36.22 25.61
C ARG A 695 -57.57 -34.87 24.96
N LEU A 696 -58.15 -34.68 23.78
CA LEU A 696 -58.21 -33.36 23.15
C LEU A 696 -59.12 -32.43 23.96
N VAL A 697 -58.60 -31.29 24.38
CA VAL A 697 -59.36 -30.22 25.05
C VAL A 697 -59.87 -29.25 23.98
N SER A 698 -58.98 -28.78 23.12
CA SER A 698 -59.26 -27.89 21.99
C SER A 698 -58.25 -28.16 20.86
N SER A 699 -58.64 -27.84 19.64
CA SER A 699 -57.78 -27.86 18.47
C SER A 699 -58.25 -26.77 17.50
N GLN A 700 -57.29 -26.12 16.85
CA GLN A 700 -57.53 -25.13 15.83
C GLN A 700 -56.48 -25.26 14.72
N THR A 701 -56.94 -25.08 13.49
CA THR A 701 -56.07 -24.86 12.33
C THR A 701 -56.41 -23.48 11.78
N GLY A 702 -55.41 -22.62 11.66
CA GLY A 702 -55.58 -21.24 11.22
C GLY A 702 -54.53 -20.82 10.19
N ILE A 703 -54.79 -19.70 9.53
CA ILE A 703 -53.80 -19.02 8.68
C ILE A 703 -52.58 -18.72 9.54
N GLY A 704 -51.40 -19.11 9.06
CA GLY A 704 -50.15 -18.99 9.79
C GLY A 704 -49.62 -17.56 9.86
N PRO A 705 -48.47 -17.37 10.52
CA PRO A 705 -47.85 -16.06 10.69
C PRO A 705 -47.35 -15.42 9.37
N LEU A 706 -47.20 -16.22 8.31
CA LEU A 706 -46.78 -15.79 6.97
C LEU A 706 -47.72 -16.37 5.91
N GLU A 707 -47.77 -15.72 4.75
CA GLU A 707 -48.51 -16.22 3.58
C GLU A 707 -48.00 -17.60 3.16
N GLY A 708 -48.92 -18.52 2.84
CA GLY A 708 -48.58 -19.88 2.46
C GLY A 708 -48.28 -20.83 3.62
N LEU A 709 -48.47 -20.37 4.87
CA LEU A 709 -48.38 -21.21 6.07
C LEU A 709 -49.74 -21.41 6.74
N GLU A 710 -49.90 -22.55 7.39
CA GLU A 710 -50.96 -22.82 8.36
C GLU A 710 -50.36 -23.24 9.71
N VAL A 711 -51.03 -22.90 10.80
CA VAL A 711 -50.64 -23.34 12.14
C VAL A 711 -51.71 -24.27 12.68
N VAL A 712 -51.32 -25.52 12.94
CA VAL A 712 -52.12 -26.49 13.68
C VAL A 712 -51.72 -26.37 15.14
N SER A 713 -52.65 -26.01 16.01
CA SER A 713 -52.41 -25.97 17.46
C SER A 713 -53.52 -26.66 18.24
N ALA A 714 -53.17 -27.24 19.39
CA ALA A 714 -54.11 -27.93 20.24
C ALA A 714 -53.71 -27.91 21.70
N VAL A 715 -54.72 -28.03 22.55
CA VAL A 715 -54.55 -28.27 23.98
C VAL A 715 -54.92 -29.72 24.25
N VAL A 716 -53.97 -30.48 24.79
CA VAL A 716 -54.09 -31.90 25.09
C VAL A 716 -53.96 -32.12 26.60
N ASP A 717 -54.85 -32.91 27.17
CA ASP A 717 -54.71 -33.47 28.51
C ASP A 717 -54.09 -34.87 28.41
N LEU A 718 -52.85 -35.01 28.86
CA LEU A 718 -52.02 -36.21 28.71
C LEU A 718 -52.43 -37.36 29.63
N GLY A 719 -53.26 -37.10 30.64
CA GLY A 719 -53.48 -38.07 31.72
C GLY A 719 -52.20 -38.34 32.53
N ALA A 720 -52.32 -38.95 33.70
CA ALA A 720 -51.23 -39.02 34.68
C ALA A 720 -50.04 -39.94 34.30
N ALA A 721 -50.09 -40.65 33.16
CA ALA A 721 -49.17 -41.73 32.84
C ALA A 721 -48.53 -41.67 31.44
N LEU A 722 -48.86 -40.68 30.61
CA LEU A 722 -48.32 -40.59 29.24
C LEU A 722 -47.22 -39.54 29.14
N SER A 723 -46.16 -39.88 28.41
CA SER A 723 -45.19 -38.89 27.94
C SER A 723 -45.79 -38.14 26.74
N PRO A 724 -45.44 -36.86 26.51
CA PRO A 724 -45.93 -36.13 25.35
C PRO A 724 -45.64 -36.81 24.00
N ALA A 725 -44.41 -37.29 23.78
CA ALA A 725 -43.98 -37.96 22.54
C ALA A 725 -44.76 -39.25 22.24
N ASP A 726 -45.27 -39.90 23.28
CA ASP A 726 -46.10 -41.10 23.15
C ASP A 726 -47.59 -40.76 23.04
N ALA A 727 -48.02 -39.59 23.50
CA ALA A 727 -49.42 -39.23 23.69
C ALA A 727 -50.05 -38.52 22.50
N VAL A 728 -49.28 -37.74 21.76
CA VAL A 728 -49.78 -36.89 20.67
C VAL A 728 -48.81 -36.90 19.50
N GLY A 729 -49.39 -36.83 18.30
CA GLY A 729 -48.65 -36.61 17.07
C GLY A 729 -49.56 -36.00 16.01
N LEU A 730 -48.97 -35.67 14.86
CA LEU A 730 -49.66 -35.10 13.71
C LEU A 730 -49.45 -36.02 12.51
N ASP A 731 -50.55 -36.50 11.96
CA ASP A 731 -50.63 -37.27 10.72
C ASP A 731 -50.83 -36.30 9.56
N LEU A 732 -49.90 -36.29 8.61
CA LEU A 732 -49.90 -35.40 7.46
C LEU A 732 -50.42 -36.10 6.19
N ASP A 733 -50.47 -37.43 6.15
CA ASP A 733 -50.84 -38.19 4.96
C ASP A 733 -52.20 -38.93 5.06
N GLY A 734 -52.80 -38.93 6.25
CA GLY A 734 -54.12 -39.47 6.55
C GLY A 734 -54.14 -40.99 6.75
N ASP A 735 -52.99 -41.63 6.97
CA ASP A 735 -52.91 -43.08 7.23
C ASP A 735 -53.28 -43.48 8.68
N GLY A 736 -53.48 -42.50 9.55
CA GLY A 736 -53.79 -42.64 10.97
C GLY A 736 -52.57 -42.84 11.87
N VAL A 737 -51.36 -42.73 11.32
CA VAL A 737 -50.08 -42.82 12.01
C VAL A 737 -49.46 -41.43 12.05
N ALA A 738 -49.02 -41.01 13.24
CA ALA A 738 -48.36 -39.72 13.37
C ALA A 738 -47.01 -39.69 12.63
N ASP A 739 -46.89 -38.80 11.65
CA ASP A 739 -45.64 -38.43 10.96
C ASP A 739 -44.76 -37.53 11.83
N LEU A 740 -45.39 -36.55 12.48
CA LEU A 740 -44.71 -35.64 13.39
C LEU A 740 -45.07 -35.99 14.83
N ARG A 741 -44.06 -36.01 15.71
CA ARG A 741 -44.24 -36.22 17.15
C ARG A 741 -43.44 -35.19 17.92
N PRO A 742 -43.89 -34.79 19.12
CA PRO A 742 -43.05 -33.99 20.00
C PRO A 742 -41.74 -34.71 20.31
N PRO A 743 -40.64 -33.97 20.54
CA PRO A 743 -39.38 -34.58 20.93
C PRO A 743 -39.55 -35.35 22.24
N ALA A 744 -39.01 -36.57 22.28
CA ALA A 744 -38.95 -37.33 23.52
C ALA A 744 -38.09 -36.56 24.52
N ARG A 745 -38.66 -36.20 25.68
CA ARG A 745 -37.89 -35.57 26.76
C ARG A 745 -36.83 -36.58 27.24
N GLY A 746 -35.56 -36.26 27.00
CA GLY A 746 -34.39 -37.04 27.42
C GLY A 746 -34.14 -36.98 28.93
#